data_AF-A0A7K7ASR9-F1
#
_entry.id   AF-A0A7K7ASR9-F1
#
_cell.length_a   1.000
_cell.length_b   1.000
_cell.length_c   1.000
_cell.angle_alpha   90.00
_cell.angle_beta   90.00
_cell.angle_gamma   90.00
#
_symmetry.space_group_name_H-M   'P 1'
#
loop_
_entity.id
_entity.type
_entity.pdbx_description
1 polymer ?
#
loop_
_entity_poly.entity_id
_entity_poly.type
_entity_poly.pdbx_seq_one_letter_code
_entity_poly.pdbx_strand_id
1 'polypeptide(L)'
;MASGTALIYDEEMTSHKLLWNDPICDIEVPERLSSSYEQLEHYHLVERCVRVPAREASEEEILLVHSSEHLEVAKSTQTMNEEELKSVSGNYDAFFFHPSTYRCAKLAVGASLQLVDSVMSGKVCNGMALVRPPGHHSQRNAANGFCLFNNVAIAAKYAKRKYGLQRILIVDWDVHHGQGTQYIFEEDLSVLYFSWHRYEHQEFWPSLKESDYDSIGLGRGKGRNINLPWNKVGMGNSDYLAAFFHVLLPMAFEFDPELVLVSSGYDSGIGDPEGQMDATPDVFAHLTHFLMQLANGKLCVVLEGGYHLKSLAESVCMTVKTLLGDPVPQITGEMAPCLSAIESIQNVRAAHKPYWKCLMHEGHRSTSRQVGKTSREGDSTTSLGSPCQGSVTLTAKKFFLIQRWNILCFNLYPLPLVLSLATTEKSLAPSSLYSPLRYLDTLINAFYGDLVKEDETLLSLGSMLAVLDKILMKQACNGIAESPTASISAAVALRHSVRFGLQRVLCIFVGDMEIIPNTEDGLTLLLYLAFVLNYFSFLLKGAEGNDFFSAVFGFILPVAYSYQANLTIIAVGPNRSLGTNGISLLFGSLRGLAESRILAVIENTEINLMPTVAKALVGDSTPDFGVYVPPSQEKVHTIKLLRDQFQQEWKMLQCSGKSSL
;
A
#
# COMPACT_ATOMS: atom_id res chain seq x y z
N MET A 1 13.32 -19.84 -0.45
CA MET A 1 12.17 -18.95 -0.65
C MET A 1 12.16 -18.53 -2.11
N ALA A 2 10.99 -18.31 -2.70
CA ALA A 2 10.91 -17.77 -4.06
C ALA A 2 11.53 -16.36 -4.07
N SER A 3 12.28 -16.02 -5.12
CA SER A 3 12.93 -14.71 -5.27
C SER A 3 12.72 -14.17 -6.68
N GLY A 4 12.70 -12.85 -6.82
CA GLY A 4 12.51 -12.18 -8.11
C GLY A 4 11.05 -11.80 -8.39
N THR A 5 10.91 -10.94 -9.39
CA THR A 5 9.65 -10.32 -9.81
C THR A 5 9.38 -10.71 -11.26
N ALA A 6 8.22 -11.32 -11.55
CA ALA A 6 7.82 -11.58 -12.93
C ALA A 6 7.35 -10.30 -13.61
N LEU A 7 7.74 -10.11 -14.87
CA LEU A 7 7.18 -9.09 -15.75
C LEU A 7 6.64 -9.78 -17.01
N ILE A 8 5.36 -9.58 -17.29
CA ILE A 8 4.68 -10.11 -18.48
C ILE A 8 4.22 -8.93 -19.32
N TYR A 9 4.63 -8.94 -20.58
CA TYR A 9 4.27 -7.96 -21.59
C TYR A 9 4.35 -8.66 -22.94
N ASP A 10 3.38 -8.36 -23.82
CA ASP A 10 3.39 -8.78 -25.21
C ASP A 10 2.91 -7.62 -26.08
N GLU A 11 3.74 -7.25 -27.07
CA GLU A 11 3.45 -6.14 -27.98
C GLU A 11 2.18 -6.38 -28.80
N GLU A 12 1.76 -7.64 -29.00
CA GLU A 12 0.54 -7.96 -29.75
C GLU A 12 -0.72 -7.34 -29.12
N MET A 13 -0.73 -7.12 -27.80
CA MET A 13 -1.81 -6.43 -27.09
C MET A 13 -1.96 -4.94 -27.48
N THR A 14 -0.98 -4.36 -28.19
CA THR A 14 -1.08 -3.00 -28.78
C THR A 14 -1.91 -2.96 -30.06
N SER A 15 -2.24 -4.12 -30.66
CA SER A 15 -3.00 -4.17 -31.91
C SER A 15 -4.49 -3.83 -31.74
N HIS A 16 -5.02 -3.90 -30.51
CA HIS A 16 -6.39 -3.52 -30.18
C HIS A 16 -6.51 -2.00 -30.01
N LYS A 17 -7.32 -1.36 -30.86
CA LYS A 17 -7.57 0.09 -30.87
C LYS A 17 -8.94 0.43 -31.46
N LEU A 18 -9.44 1.61 -31.10
CA LEU A 18 -10.67 2.17 -31.64
C LEU A 18 -10.50 2.53 -33.13
N LEU A 19 -11.49 2.22 -33.97
CA LEU A 19 -11.46 2.45 -35.43
C LEU A 19 -12.29 3.65 -35.89
N TRP A 20 -13.20 4.14 -35.06
CA TRP A 20 -14.08 5.27 -35.35
C TRP A 20 -13.91 6.37 -34.30
N ASN A 21 -14.56 7.51 -34.51
CA ASN A 21 -14.58 8.56 -33.50
C ASN A 21 -15.61 8.22 -32.40
N ASP A 22 -15.13 8.10 -31.17
CA ASP A 22 -15.93 7.93 -29.95
C ASP A 22 -15.20 8.60 -28.77
N PRO A 23 -15.63 9.80 -28.33
CA PRO A 23 -14.98 10.54 -27.25
C PRO A 23 -14.98 9.85 -25.88
N ILE A 24 -15.79 8.80 -25.69
CA ILE A 24 -15.79 8.02 -24.45
C ILE A 24 -14.65 7.00 -24.49
N CYS A 25 -14.40 6.42 -25.66
CA CYS A 25 -13.47 5.30 -25.81
C CYS A 25 -12.08 5.70 -26.34
N ASP A 26 -11.91 6.93 -26.85
CA ASP A 26 -10.66 7.39 -27.49
C ASP A 26 -9.48 7.53 -26.52
N ILE A 27 -9.73 7.43 -25.22
CA ILE A 27 -8.72 7.41 -24.15
C ILE A 27 -8.05 6.03 -23.98
N GLU A 28 -8.70 4.94 -24.38
CA GLU A 28 -8.16 3.59 -24.26
C GLU A 28 -7.30 3.26 -25.49
N VAL A 29 -6.02 3.64 -25.42
CA VAL A 29 -5.11 3.61 -26.56
C VAL A 29 -3.93 2.64 -26.41
N PRO A 30 -3.38 2.08 -27.51
CA PRO A 30 -2.18 1.23 -27.51
C PRO A 30 -1.00 1.82 -26.73
N GLU A 31 -0.83 3.13 -26.80
CA GLU A 31 0.26 3.89 -26.20
C GLU A 31 0.29 3.74 -24.68
N ARG A 32 -0.82 3.40 -24.02
CA ARG A 32 -0.86 3.09 -22.59
C ARG A 32 0.12 1.97 -22.23
N LEU A 33 0.16 0.93 -23.07
CA LEU A 33 1.01 -0.23 -22.84
C LEU A 33 2.46 0.05 -23.26
N SER A 34 2.67 0.65 -24.45
CA SER A 34 4.03 0.94 -24.92
C SER A 34 4.72 1.98 -24.05
N SER A 35 4.05 3.07 -23.64
CA SER A 35 4.66 4.09 -22.77
C SER A 35 5.07 3.53 -21.42
N SER A 36 4.27 2.61 -20.87
CA SER A 36 4.57 1.93 -19.61
C SER A 36 5.80 1.03 -19.74
N TYR A 37 5.88 0.22 -20.81
CA TYR A 37 7.01 -0.66 -21.05
C TYR A 37 8.30 0.11 -21.35
N GLU A 38 8.24 1.12 -22.23
CA GLU A 38 9.37 1.99 -22.58
C GLU A 38 9.94 2.72 -21.35
N GLN A 39 9.08 3.16 -20.44
CA GLN A 39 9.53 3.82 -19.20
C GLN A 39 10.21 2.83 -18.25
N LEU A 40 9.72 1.59 -18.16
CA LEU A 40 10.40 0.53 -17.40
C LEU A 40 11.78 0.23 -17.99
N GLU A 41 11.92 0.19 -19.32
CA GLU A 41 13.23 0.02 -19.98
C GLU A 41 14.14 1.23 -19.71
N HIS A 42 13.61 2.45 -19.79
CA HIS A 42 14.36 3.67 -19.51
C HIS A 42 14.94 3.71 -18.09
N TYR A 43 14.20 3.16 -17.11
CA TYR A 43 14.65 3.05 -15.72
C TYR A 43 15.39 1.75 -15.40
N HIS A 44 15.76 0.96 -16.41
CA HIS A 44 16.52 -0.27 -16.22
C HIS A 44 15.80 -1.31 -15.33
N LEU A 45 14.46 -1.33 -15.35
CA LEU A 45 13.64 -2.22 -14.52
C LEU A 45 13.31 -3.54 -15.23
N VAL A 46 13.23 -3.55 -16.55
CA VAL A 46 12.88 -4.75 -17.33
C VAL A 46 13.94 -5.84 -17.17
N GLU A 47 15.22 -5.48 -17.24
CA GLU A 47 16.36 -6.39 -17.09
C GLU A 47 16.52 -6.95 -15.66
N ARG A 48 15.90 -6.31 -14.67
CA ARG A 48 15.88 -6.76 -13.28
C ARG A 48 14.74 -7.75 -13.01
N CYS A 49 13.74 -7.80 -13.88
CA CYS A 49 12.59 -8.69 -13.78
C CYS A 49 12.84 -10.03 -14.48
N VAL A 50 12.16 -11.07 -14.02
CA VAL A 50 12.05 -12.35 -14.72
C VAL A 50 11.00 -12.20 -15.80
N ARG A 51 11.42 -12.14 -17.07
CA ARG A 51 10.50 -12.10 -18.20
C ARG A 51 9.75 -13.43 -18.31
N VAL A 52 8.43 -13.36 -18.22
CA VAL A 52 7.53 -14.52 -18.42
C VAL A 52 6.71 -14.26 -19.69
N PRO A 53 6.67 -15.20 -20.66
CA PRO A 53 5.91 -15.01 -21.87
C PRO A 53 4.41 -15.05 -21.59
N ALA A 54 3.66 -14.19 -22.25
CA ALA A 54 2.21 -14.30 -22.33
C ALA A 54 1.81 -15.57 -23.11
N ARG A 55 0.59 -16.04 -22.87
CA ARG A 55 -0.04 -17.09 -23.67
C ARG A 55 -1.50 -16.72 -23.87
N GLU A 56 -2.15 -17.33 -24.84
CA GLU A 56 -3.60 -17.24 -24.92
C GLU A 56 -4.26 -18.07 -23.80
N ALA A 57 -5.30 -17.52 -23.18
CA ALA A 57 -6.22 -18.28 -22.35
C ALA A 57 -7.04 -19.26 -23.20
N SER A 58 -7.24 -20.46 -22.68
CA SER A 58 -8.16 -21.44 -23.26
C SER A 58 -9.62 -21.01 -23.06
N GLU A 59 -10.53 -21.55 -23.87
CA GLU A 59 -11.95 -21.29 -23.71
C GLU A 59 -12.45 -21.78 -22.34
N GLU A 60 -11.94 -22.91 -21.85
CA GLU A 60 -12.28 -23.47 -20.54
C GLU A 60 -11.86 -22.55 -19.38
N GLU A 61 -10.76 -21.81 -19.54
CA GLU A 61 -10.30 -20.82 -18.57
C GLU A 61 -11.21 -19.59 -18.59
N ILE A 62 -11.61 -19.12 -19.77
CA ILE A 62 -12.55 -17.97 -19.91
C ILE A 62 -13.92 -18.33 -19.32
N LEU A 63 -14.40 -19.55 -19.57
CA LEU A 63 -15.68 -20.08 -19.08
C LEU A 63 -15.70 -20.34 -17.56
N LEU A 64 -14.59 -20.16 -16.84
CA LEU A 64 -14.60 -20.11 -15.37
C LEU A 64 -15.44 -18.96 -14.82
N VAL A 65 -15.57 -17.89 -15.60
CA VAL A 65 -16.26 -16.65 -15.23
C VAL A 65 -17.36 -16.31 -16.23
N HIS A 66 -17.05 -16.37 -17.52
CA HIS A 66 -17.94 -15.91 -18.58
C HIS A 66 -18.86 -17.01 -19.10
N SER A 67 -19.97 -16.61 -19.71
CA SER A 67 -20.84 -17.54 -20.42
C SER A 67 -20.29 -17.94 -21.79
N SER A 68 -20.80 -19.06 -22.29
CA SER A 68 -20.62 -19.47 -23.68
C SER A 68 -21.12 -18.41 -24.65
N GLU A 69 -22.24 -17.76 -24.36
CA GLU A 69 -22.85 -16.78 -25.25
C GLU A 69 -21.95 -15.54 -25.42
N HIS A 70 -21.39 -15.03 -24.31
CA HIS A 70 -20.46 -13.89 -24.35
C HIS A 70 -19.17 -14.24 -25.09
N LEU A 71 -18.62 -15.43 -24.86
CA LEU A 71 -17.45 -15.94 -25.56
C LEU A 71 -17.69 -16.07 -27.08
N GLU A 72 -18.83 -16.59 -27.50
CA GLU A 72 -19.15 -16.75 -28.92
C GLU A 72 -19.35 -15.41 -29.63
N VAL A 73 -19.97 -14.42 -28.96
CA VAL A 73 -20.01 -13.04 -29.51
C VAL A 73 -18.60 -12.52 -29.74
N ALA A 74 -17.72 -12.62 -28.75
CA ALA A 74 -16.33 -12.17 -28.88
C ALA A 74 -15.60 -12.87 -30.04
N LYS A 75 -15.75 -14.19 -30.19
CA LYS A 75 -15.16 -14.98 -31.29
C LYS A 75 -15.62 -14.52 -32.67
N SER A 76 -16.91 -14.18 -32.80
CA SER A 76 -17.52 -13.77 -34.07
C SER A 76 -16.96 -12.43 -34.59
N THR A 77 -16.43 -11.58 -33.71
CA THR A 77 -15.93 -10.23 -34.08
C THR A 77 -14.66 -10.24 -34.93
N GLN A 78 -13.91 -11.35 -34.96
CA GLN A 78 -12.59 -11.42 -35.63
C GLN A 78 -12.66 -11.22 -37.16
N THR A 79 -13.81 -11.53 -37.77
CA THR A 79 -14.00 -11.45 -39.23
C THR A 79 -14.94 -10.32 -39.65
N MET A 80 -15.40 -9.50 -38.70
CA MET A 80 -16.32 -8.40 -38.94
C MET A 80 -15.60 -7.18 -39.54
N ASN A 81 -16.30 -6.45 -40.39
CA ASN A 81 -15.86 -5.14 -40.87
C ASN A 81 -16.13 -4.02 -39.83
N GLU A 82 -15.65 -2.80 -40.09
CA GLU A 82 -15.78 -1.68 -39.15
C GLU A 82 -17.23 -1.33 -38.81
N GLU A 83 -18.16 -1.35 -39.78
CA GLU A 83 -19.57 -1.03 -39.55
C GLU A 83 -20.24 -2.08 -38.66
N GLU A 84 -19.96 -3.36 -38.90
CA GLU A 84 -20.43 -4.49 -38.09
C GLU A 84 -19.87 -4.41 -36.67
N LEU A 85 -18.57 -4.15 -36.52
CA LEU A 85 -17.92 -4.00 -35.22
C LEU A 85 -18.50 -2.83 -34.43
N LYS A 86 -18.73 -1.69 -35.09
CA LYS A 86 -19.36 -0.53 -34.47
C LYS A 86 -20.78 -0.84 -34.01
N SER A 87 -21.55 -1.53 -34.84
CA SER A 87 -22.91 -1.96 -34.50
C SER A 87 -22.94 -2.91 -33.30
N VAL A 88 -22.03 -3.87 -33.23
CA VAL A 88 -21.95 -4.84 -32.13
C VAL A 88 -21.44 -4.16 -30.85
N SER A 89 -20.47 -3.26 -30.97
CA SER A 89 -19.94 -2.45 -29.86
C SER A 89 -21.04 -1.62 -29.19
N GLY A 90 -21.94 -1.03 -29.98
CA GLY A 90 -23.07 -0.23 -29.47
C GLY A 90 -24.08 -0.99 -28.60
N ASN A 91 -23.96 -2.31 -28.48
CA ASN A 91 -24.76 -3.10 -27.52
C ASN A 91 -24.20 -3.08 -26.09
N TYR A 92 -23.00 -2.53 -25.90
CA TYR A 92 -22.26 -2.51 -24.66
C TYR A 92 -21.96 -1.08 -24.24
N ASP A 93 -21.93 -0.84 -22.93
CA ASP A 93 -21.65 0.49 -22.38
C ASP A 93 -20.14 0.75 -22.29
N ALA A 94 -19.72 1.91 -22.80
CA ALA A 94 -18.32 2.36 -22.88
C ALA A 94 -17.34 1.28 -23.38
N PHE A 95 -17.64 0.63 -24.52
CA PHE A 95 -16.84 -0.48 -25.05
C PHE A 95 -16.75 -0.46 -26.58
N PHE A 96 -15.63 -0.94 -27.13
CA PHE A 96 -15.43 -1.10 -28.57
C PHE A 96 -14.74 -2.42 -28.92
N PHE A 97 -15.14 -2.99 -30.05
CA PHE A 97 -14.46 -4.11 -30.69
C PHE A 97 -13.53 -3.65 -31.82
N HIS A 98 -12.52 -4.46 -32.04
CA HIS A 98 -11.53 -4.44 -33.12
C HIS A 98 -11.34 -5.90 -33.58
N PRO A 99 -10.95 -6.20 -34.83
CA PRO A 99 -10.72 -7.58 -35.28
C PRO A 99 -9.73 -8.37 -34.39
N SER A 100 -8.79 -7.68 -33.73
CA SER A 100 -7.84 -8.30 -32.80
C SER A 100 -8.29 -8.32 -31.34
N THR A 101 -9.41 -7.69 -30.95
CA THR A 101 -9.83 -7.60 -29.52
C THR A 101 -9.89 -8.96 -28.85
N TYR A 102 -10.50 -9.95 -29.51
CA TYR A 102 -10.64 -11.29 -28.94
C TYR A 102 -9.28 -11.92 -28.65
N ARG A 103 -8.34 -11.85 -29.60
CA ARG A 103 -6.98 -12.38 -29.43
C ARG A 103 -6.22 -11.65 -28.34
N CYS A 104 -6.25 -10.31 -28.33
CA CYS A 104 -5.61 -9.51 -27.28
C CYS A 104 -6.20 -9.82 -25.89
N ALA A 105 -7.51 -9.99 -25.78
CA ALA A 105 -8.16 -10.36 -24.52
C ALA A 105 -7.75 -11.76 -24.04
N LYS A 106 -7.59 -12.73 -24.95
CA LYS A 106 -7.03 -14.05 -24.59
C LYS A 106 -5.60 -13.93 -24.07
N LEU A 107 -4.78 -13.07 -24.66
CA LEU A 107 -3.41 -12.79 -24.20
C LEU A 107 -3.41 -12.10 -22.83
N ALA A 108 -4.30 -11.11 -22.61
CA ALA A 108 -4.43 -10.41 -21.33
C ALA A 108 -4.82 -11.37 -20.19
N VAL A 109 -5.81 -12.23 -20.42
CA VAL A 109 -6.20 -13.27 -19.46
C VAL A 109 -5.03 -14.25 -19.25
N GLY A 110 -4.46 -14.79 -20.32
CA GLY A 110 -3.41 -15.81 -20.19
C GLY A 110 -2.10 -15.27 -19.59
N ALA A 111 -1.77 -14.00 -19.80
CA ALA A 111 -0.70 -13.29 -19.08
C ALA A 111 -0.98 -13.25 -17.57
N SER A 112 -2.21 -12.90 -17.17
CA SER A 112 -2.63 -12.92 -15.76
C SER A 112 -2.51 -14.32 -15.16
N LEU A 113 -2.86 -15.38 -15.90
CA LEU A 113 -2.72 -16.77 -15.46
C LEU A 113 -1.25 -17.22 -15.35
N GLN A 114 -0.39 -16.80 -16.29
CA GLN A 114 1.05 -17.06 -16.25
C GLN A 114 1.70 -16.40 -15.03
N LEU A 115 1.23 -15.21 -14.64
CA LEU A 115 1.69 -14.54 -13.43
C LEU A 115 1.30 -15.33 -12.18
N VAL A 116 0.03 -15.73 -12.07
CA VAL A 116 -0.44 -16.60 -10.97
C VAL A 116 0.38 -17.89 -10.90
N ASP A 117 0.60 -18.56 -12.03
CA ASP A 117 1.40 -19.78 -12.07
C ASP A 117 2.84 -19.56 -11.60
N SER A 118 3.45 -18.45 -12.00
CA SER A 118 4.83 -18.13 -11.64
C SER A 118 4.98 -17.86 -10.14
N VAL A 119 4.02 -17.15 -9.53
CA VAL A 119 3.99 -16.86 -8.09
C VAL A 119 3.63 -18.11 -7.28
N MET A 120 2.56 -18.82 -7.65
CA MET A 120 2.06 -19.96 -6.88
C MET A 120 2.97 -21.19 -6.95
N SER A 121 3.73 -21.37 -8.04
CA SER A 121 4.76 -22.41 -8.13
C SER A 121 6.08 -22.04 -7.44
N GLY A 122 6.21 -20.81 -6.93
CA GLY A 122 7.42 -20.33 -6.26
C GLY A 122 8.59 -20.04 -7.22
N LYS A 123 8.34 -19.87 -8.52
CA LYS A 123 9.36 -19.43 -9.50
C LYS A 123 9.78 -17.98 -9.26
N VAL A 124 8.84 -17.15 -8.84
CA VAL A 124 9.03 -15.75 -8.43
C VAL A 124 8.24 -15.49 -7.15
N CYS A 125 8.60 -14.43 -6.42
CA CYS A 125 7.86 -14.03 -5.22
C CYS A 125 6.55 -13.30 -5.58
N ASN A 126 6.63 -12.42 -6.57
CA ASN A 126 5.55 -11.53 -7.01
C ASN A 126 5.71 -11.21 -8.51
N GLY A 127 4.85 -10.35 -9.05
CA GLY A 127 5.05 -9.81 -10.39
C GLY A 127 3.93 -8.91 -10.89
N MET A 128 4.14 -8.40 -12.10
CA MET A 128 3.19 -7.53 -12.81
C MET A 128 2.95 -8.02 -14.24
N ALA A 129 1.68 -8.00 -14.65
CA ALA A 129 1.26 -8.22 -16.03
C ALA A 129 0.79 -6.89 -16.63
N LEU A 130 1.54 -6.39 -17.61
CA LEU A 130 1.13 -5.26 -18.44
C LEU A 130 0.25 -5.80 -19.56
N VAL A 131 -1.05 -5.57 -19.46
CA VAL A 131 -2.05 -6.16 -20.35
C VAL A 131 -3.00 -5.13 -20.92
N ARG A 132 -3.51 -5.39 -22.13
CA ARG A 132 -4.66 -4.70 -22.74
C ARG A 132 -5.43 -5.70 -23.61
N PRO A 133 -6.77 -5.70 -23.60
CA PRO A 133 -7.68 -4.81 -22.85
C PRO A 133 -7.70 -5.05 -21.33
N PRO A 134 -8.22 -4.09 -20.53
CA PRO A 134 -8.47 -4.27 -19.10
C PRO A 134 -9.60 -5.29 -18.85
N GLY A 135 -9.91 -5.57 -17.57
CA GLY A 135 -10.81 -6.65 -17.19
C GLY A 135 -11.87 -6.34 -16.12
N HIS A 136 -11.61 -5.49 -15.13
CA HIS A 136 -12.43 -5.45 -13.90
C HIS A 136 -13.93 -5.10 -14.08
N HIS A 137 -14.31 -4.42 -15.17
CA HIS A 137 -15.71 -4.12 -15.49
C HIS A 137 -16.46 -5.26 -16.18
N SER A 138 -15.74 -6.19 -16.82
CA SER A 138 -16.33 -7.25 -17.61
C SER A 138 -17.17 -8.18 -16.73
N GLN A 139 -18.41 -8.40 -17.17
CA GLN A 139 -19.42 -9.18 -16.47
C GLN A 139 -19.55 -10.57 -17.10
N ARG A 140 -20.24 -11.49 -16.42
CA ARG A 140 -20.45 -12.86 -16.92
C ARG A 140 -20.97 -12.94 -18.37
N ASN A 141 -21.83 -12.01 -18.77
CA ASN A 141 -22.52 -12.02 -20.06
C ASN A 141 -22.32 -10.72 -20.87
N ALA A 142 -21.42 -9.83 -20.47
CA ALA A 142 -21.30 -8.53 -21.12
C ALA A 142 -19.89 -7.95 -21.02
N ALA A 143 -19.43 -7.35 -22.13
CA ALA A 143 -18.32 -6.42 -22.13
C ALA A 143 -18.80 -5.08 -21.56
N ASN A 144 -17.93 -4.34 -20.91
CA ASN A 144 -18.26 -3.05 -20.29
C ASN A 144 -16.97 -2.28 -19.99
N GLY A 145 -16.97 -0.95 -20.12
CA GLY A 145 -15.85 -0.10 -19.69
C GLY A 145 -14.50 -0.56 -20.23
N PHE A 146 -14.39 -0.70 -21.55
CA PHE A 146 -13.21 -1.23 -22.25
C PHE A 146 -12.82 -2.68 -21.95
N CYS A 147 -13.53 -3.37 -21.05
CA CYS A 147 -13.19 -4.72 -20.60
C CYS A 147 -14.00 -5.79 -21.36
N LEU A 148 -13.31 -6.67 -22.10
CA LEU A 148 -13.96 -7.82 -22.77
C LEU A 148 -14.11 -9.03 -21.84
N PHE A 149 -13.02 -9.44 -21.19
CA PHE A 149 -12.99 -10.53 -20.22
C PHE A 149 -12.37 -10.07 -18.91
N ASN A 150 -12.96 -10.47 -17.79
CA ASN A 150 -12.44 -10.13 -16.46
C ASN A 150 -11.16 -10.91 -16.11
N ASN A 151 -10.01 -10.32 -16.43
CA ASN A 151 -8.67 -10.86 -16.23
C ASN A 151 -8.45 -11.35 -14.79
N VAL A 152 -8.70 -10.47 -13.81
CA VAL A 152 -8.42 -10.73 -12.39
C VAL A 152 -9.41 -11.73 -11.78
N ALA A 153 -10.68 -11.68 -12.16
CA ALA A 153 -11.65 -12.67 -11.69
C ALA A 153 -11.37 -14.08 -12.24
N ILE A 154 -10.97 -14.19 -13.51
CA ILE A 154 -10.55 -15.47 -14.09
C ILE A 154 -9.30 -15.97 -13.37
N ALA A 155 -8.32 -15.10 -13.09
CA ALA A 155 -7.12 -15.44 -12.34
C ALA A 155 -7.44 -15.97 -10.92
N ALA A 156 -8.40 -15.36 -10.21
CA ALA A 156 -8.85 -15.83 -8.91
C ALA A 156 -9.53 -17.21 -9.00
N LYS A 157 -10.49 -17.41 -9.92
CA LYS A 157 -11.15 -18.73 -10.10
C LYS A 157 -10.15 -19.80 -10.53
N TYR A 158 -9.19 -19.44 -11.38
CA TYR A 158 -8.10 -20.32 -11.80
C TYR A 158 -7.22 -20.74 -10.63
N ALA A 159 -6.78 -19.78 -9.80
CA ALA A 159 -5.96 -20.06 -8.63
C ALA A 159 -6.67 -21.00 -7.65
N LYS A 160 -7.96 -20.77 -7.38
CA LYS A 160 -8.78 -21.68 -6.55
C LYS A 160 -8.86 -23.08 -7.16
N ARG A 161 -9.14 -23.19 -8.47
CA ARG A 161 -9.33 -24.49 -9.14
C ARG A 161 -8.03 -25.29 -9.24
N LYS A 162 -6.92 -24.64 -9.57
CA LYS A 162 -5.62 -25.31 -9.82
C LYS A 162 -4.80 -25.51 -8.55
N TYR A 163 -4.77 -24.52 -7.66
CA TYR A 163 -3.93 -24.54 -6.45
C TYR A 163 -4.71 -24.77 -5.16
N GLY A 164 -6.05 -24.90 -5.23
CA GLY A 164 -6.88 -25.22 -4.07
C GLY A 164 -6.99 -24.08 -3.04
N LEU A 165 -6.75 -22.84 -3.45
CA LEU A 165 -6.79 -21.68 -2.55
C LEU A 165 -8.19 -21.47 -1.94
N GLN A 166 -8.20 -21.14 -0.66
CA GLN A 166 -9.38 -20.91 0.17
C GLN A 166 -9.60 -19.43 0.49
N ARG A 167 -8.57 -18.59 0.37
CA ARG A 167 -8.66 -17.15 0.66
C ARG A 167 -7.85 -16.35 -0.35
N ILE A 168 -8.53 -15.60 -1.21
CA ILE A 168 -7.90 -14.69 -2.18
C ILE A 168 -8.38 -13.27 -1.89
N LEU A 169 -7.45 -12.33 -1.78
CA LEU A 169 -7.76 -10.91 -1.72
C LEU A 169 -7.59 -10.31 -3.12
N ILE A 170 -8.61 -9.62 -3.60
CA ILE A 170 -8.54 -8.75 -4.77
C ILE A 170 -8.60 -7.30 -4.27
N VAL A 171 -7.57 -6.53 -4.59
CA VAL A 171 -7.50 -5.09 -4.32
C VAL A 171 -7.63 -4.36 -5.65
N ASP A 172 -8.73 -3.64 -5.83
CA ASP A 172 -8.95 -2.77 -6.97
C ASP A 172 -8.68 -1.32 -6.55
N TRP A 173 -7.59 -0.76 -7.07
CA TRP A 173 -7.23 0.64 -6.84
C TRP A 173 -7.43 1.51 -8.08
N ASP A 174 -8.02 0.97 -9.14
CA ASP A 174 -8.52 1.75 -10.26
C ASP A 174 -9.51 2.82 -9.75
N VAL A 175 -9.62 3.93 -10.46
CA VAL A 175 -10.53 4.99 -10.05
C VAL A 175 -11.99 4.65 -10.33
N HIS A 176 -12.26 3.65 -11.17
CA HIS A 176 -13.60 3.15 -11.45
C HIS A 176 -13.92 1.92 -10.60
N HIS A 177 -15.20 1.75 -10.29
CA HIS A 177 -15.66 0.55 -9.60
C HIS A 177 -15.61 -0.65 -10.54
N GLY A 178 -14.81 -1.68 -10.21
CA GLY A 178 -14.83 -2.98 -10.89
C GLY A 178 -16.09 -3.80 -10.58
N GLN A 179 -17.27 -3.32 -10.99
CA GLN A 179 -18.57 -3.95 -10.77
C GLN A 179 -18.63 -5.39 -11.31
N GLY A 180 -17.94 -5.67 -12.42
CA GLY A 180 -17.84 -7.02 -12.97
C GLY A 180 -17.24 -8.00 -11.94
N THR A 181 -16.12 -7.60 -11.33
CA THR A 181 -15.46 -8.37 -10.26
C THR A 181 -16.36 -8.52 -9.04
N GLN A 182 -17.03 -7.46 -8.59
CA GLN A 182 -18.01 -7.52 -7.49
C GLN A 182 -19.10 -8.57 -7.75
N TYR A 183 -19.76 -8.52 -8.91
CA TYR A 183 -20.85 -9.46 -9.24
C TYR A 183 -20.38 -10.92 -9.26
N ILE A 184 -19.15 -11.19 -9.72
CA ILE A 184 -18.62 -12.55 -9.83
C ILE A 184 -18.39 -13.20 -8.45
N PHE A 185 -18.09 -12.41 -7.43
CA PHE A 185 -17.73 -12.88 -6.09
C PHE A 185 -18.72 -12.50 -4.99
N GLU A 186 -19.85 -11.88 -5.33
CA GLU A 186 -20.78 -11.30 -4.36
C GLU A 186 -21.27 -12.29 -3.29
N GLU A 187 -21.41 -13.58 -3.64
CA GLU A 187 -21.79 -14.67 -2.73
C GLU A 187 -20.62 -15.56 -2.26
N ASP A 188 -19.40 -15.32 -2.75
CA ASP A 188 -18.23 -16.19 -2.54
C ASP A 188 -17.42 -15.77 -1.30
N LEU A 189 -17.57 -16.48 -0.17
CA LEU A 189 -16.86 -16.11 1.06
C LEU A 189 -15.32 -16.20 0.98
N SER A 190 -14.80 -16.93 -0.01
CA SER A 190 -13.37 -17.24 -0.14
C SER A 190 -12.60 -16.20 -0.95
N VAL A 191 -13.30 -15.21 -1.52
CA VAL A 191 -12.70 -14.06 -2.19
C VAL A 191 -13.14 -12.80 -1.45
N LEU A 192 -12.16 -12.04 -0.98
CA LEU A 192 -12.38 -10.70 -0.45
C LEU A 192 -12.11 -9.71 -1.58
N TYR A 193 -13.10 -8.94 -1.98
CA TYR A 193 -12.96 -7.85 -2.94
C TYR A 193 -12.98 -6.51 -2.21
N PHE A 194 -11.95 -5.71 -2.42
CA PHE A 194 -11.89 -4.31 -2.01
C PHE A 194 -11.76 -3.44 -3.25
N SER A 195 -12.57 -2.40 -3.35
CA SER A 195 -12.45 -1.36 -4.36
C SER A 195 -12.67 0.00 -3.73
N TRP A 196 -11.73 0.91 -3.93
CA TRP A 196 -12.09 2.33 -3.92
C TRP A 196 -12.47 2.76 -5.32
N HIS A 197 -13.14 3.90 -5.46
CA HIS A 197 -13.49 4.44 -6.77
C HIS A 197 -14.09 5.84 -6.62
N ARG A 198 -13.95 6.67 -7.64
CA ARG A 198 -14.75 7.89 -7.79
C ARG A 198 -16.22 7.50 -7.89
N TYR A 199 -17.06 8.15 -7.12
CA TYR A 199 -18.49 7.85 -7.05
C TYR A 199 -19.34 9.10 -7.14
N GLU A 200 -18.96 10.17 -6.44
CA GLU A 200 -19.67 11.46 -6.41
C GLU A 200 -21.18 11.28 -6.23
N HIS A 201 -21.56 10.49 -5.23
CA HIS A 201 -22.96 10.17 -4.93
C HIS A 201 -23.72 9.57 -6.13
N GLN A 202 -23.09 8.61 -6.82
CA GLN A 202 -23.60 7.92 -8.01
C GLN A 202 -23.58 8.75 -9.31
N GLU A 203 -23.01 9.96 -9.31
CA GLU A 203 -22.92 10.80 -10.52
C GLU A 203 -21.79 10.36 -11.47
N PHE A 204 -20.76 9.68 -10.98
CA PHE A 204 -19.64 9.20 -11.80
C PHE A 204 -19.91 7.80 -12.39
N TRP A 205 -19.40 7.55 -13.59
CA TRP A 205 -19.54 6.26 -14.29
C TRP A 205 -18.92 5.12 -13.44
N PRO A 206 -19.55 3.94 -13.32
CA PRO A 206 -20.71 3.44 -14.05
C PRO A 206 -22.08 3.84 -13.48
N SER A 207 -22.14 4.77 -12.53
CA SER A 207 -23.38 5.31 -11.94
C SER A 207 -24.29 4.25 -11.32
N LEU A 208 -23.69 3.27 -10.65
CA LEU A 208 -24.37 2.13 -10.05
C LEU A 208 -24.59 2.34 -8.56
N LYS A 209 -25.81 2.07 -8.08
CA LYS A 209 -26.11 2.17 -6.65
C LYS A 209 -25.30 1.15 -5.84
N GLU A 210 -25.06 -0.01 -6.42
CA GLU A 210 -24.31 -1.11 -5.81
C GLU A 210 -22.80 -0.84 -5.69
N SER A 211 -22.30 0.28 -6.23
CA SER A 211 -20.94 0.76 -5.98
C SER A 211 -20.83 1.47 -4.63
N ASP A 212 -21.94 1.79 -3.95
CA ASP A 212 -21.88 2.46 -2.65
C ASP A 212 -21.38 1.51 -1.52
N TYR A 213 -21.01 2.10 -0.37
CA TYR A 213 -20.42 1.39 0.78
C TYR A 213 -21.34 0.37 1.45
N ASP A 214 -22.65 0.43 1.20
CA ASP A 214 -23.66 -0.45 1.81
C ASP A 214 -23.84 -1.77 1.06
N SER A 215 -23.23 -1.89 -0.12
CA SER A 215 -23.21 -3.11 -0.94
C SER A 215 -22.08 -4.05 -0.50
N ILE A 216 -22.34 -4.74 0.61
CA ILE A 216 -21.35 -5.54 1.34
C ILE A 216 -21.26 -7.01 0.91
N GLY A 217 -21.86 -7.37 -0.23
CA GLY A 217 -21.99 -8.75 -0.69
C GLY A 217 -23.32 -9.42 -0.29
N LEU A 218 -23.57 -10.60 -0.82
CA LEU A 218 -24.83 -11.34 -0.71
C LEU A 218 -24.64 -12.70 -0.06
N GLY A 219 -25.71 -13.27 0.48
CA GLY A 219 -25.72 -14.63 1.04
C GLY A 219 -24.56 -14.91 2.01
N ARG A 220 -23.75 -15.91 1.68
CA ARG A 220 -22.52 -16.30 2.43
C ARG A 220 -21.33 -15.37 2.20
N GLY A 221 -21.35 -14.55 1.16
CA GLY A 221 -20.31 -13.57 0.83
C GLY A 221 -20.47 -12.23 1.57
N LYS A 222 -21.53 -12.03 2.37
CA LYS A 222 -21.71 -10.82 3.18
C LYS A 222 -20.46 -10.50 4.02
N GLY A 223 -20.01 -9.25 3.91
CA GLY A 223 -18.78 -8.74 4.51
C GLY A 223 -17.53 -8.94 3.66
N ARG A 224 -17.60 -9.63 2.51
CA ARG A 224 -16.46 -9.91 1.60
C ARG A 224 -16.41 -9.02 0.36
N ASN A 225 -17.34 -8.07 0.23
CA ASN A 225 -17.29 -7.03 -0.77
C ASN A 225 -17.19 -5.68 -0.05
N ILE A 226 -16.09 -4.95 -0.24
CA ILE A 226 -15.82 -3.67 0.42
C ILE A 226 -15.69 -2.60 -0.65
N ASN A 227 -16.68 -1.72 -0.72
CA ASN A 227 -16.64 -0.54 -1.59
C ASN A 227 -16.31 0.70 -0.77
N LEU A 228 -15.33 1.48 -1.20
CA LEU A 228 -14.96 2.78 -0.63
C LEU A 228 -15.19 3.90 -1.66
N PRO A 229 -16.41 4.44 -1.73
CA PRO A 229 -16.76 5.45 -2.73
C PRO A 229 -16.19 6.83 -2.38
N TRP A 230 -15.44 7.43 -3.29
CA TRP A 230 -14.98 8.81 -3.21
C TRP A 230 -16.08 9.75 -3.71
N ASN A 231 -16.68 10.48 -2.78
CA ASN A 231 -17.76 11.43 -3.08
C ASN A 231 -17.26 12.84 -3.50
N LYS A 232 -15.95 12.98 -3.69
CA LYS A 232 -15.30 14.15 -4.29
C LYS A 232 -14.09 13.71 -5.11
N VAL A 233 -13.78 14.48 -6.14
CA VAL A 233 -12.49 14.44 -6.85
C VAL A 233 -11.37 15.07 -6.00
N GLY A 234 -10.12 14.95 -6.47
CA GLY A 234 -8.95 15.54 -5.81
C GLY A 234 -8.47 14.77 -4.58
N MET A 235 -8.84 13.48 -4.44
CA MET A 235 -8.29 12.63 -3.39
C MET A 235 -6.78 12.45 -3.62
N GLY A 236 -5.99 12.64 -2.57
CA GLY A 236 -4.53 12.61 -2.64
C GLY A 236 -3.91 11.45 -1.86
N ASN A 237 -2.59 11.51 -1.70
CA ASN A 237 -1.80 10.50 -1.00
C ASN A 237 -2.34 10.19 0.41
N SER A 238 -2.75 11.22 1.15
CA SER A 238 -3.26 11.07 2.53
C SER A 238 -4.59 10.32 2.58
N ASP A 239 -5.50 10.57 1.64
CA ASP A 239 -6.79 9.87 1.55
C ASP A 239 -6.60 8.38 1.26
N TYR A 240 -5.69 8.07 0.34
CA TYR A 240 -5.39 6.69 -0.07
C TYR A 240 -4.71 5.90 1.05
N LEU A 241 -3.72 6.51 1.71
CA LEU A 241 -3.10 5.90 2.90
C LEU A 241 -4.11 5.73 4.04
N ALA A 242 -5.03 6.67 4.25
CA ALA A 242 -6.05 6.57 5.28
C ALA A 242 -7.03 5.42 4.99
N ALA A 243 -7.41 5.21 3.73
CA ALA A 243 -8.18 4.04 3.31
C ALA A 243 -7.46 2.73 3.65
N PHE A 244 -6.16 2.65 3.38
CA PHE A 244 -5.35 1.48 3.70
C PHE A 244 -5.28 1.23 5.21
N PHE A 245 -4.94 2.25 5.99
CA PHE A 245 -4.76 2.11 7.44
C PHE A 245 -6.06 1.82 8.20
N HIS A 246 -7.16 2.44 7.80
CA HIS A 246 -8.41 2.38 8.56
C HIS A 246 -9.45 1.41 8.00
N VAL A 247 -9.28 0.91 6.78
CA VAL A 247 -10.21 -0.04 6.14
C VAL A 247 -9.48 -1.29 5.69
N LEU A 248 -8.62 -1.19 4.67
CA LEU A 248 -8.11 -2.36 3.96
C LEU A 248 -7.17 -3.21 4.83
N LEU A 249 -6.12 -2.65 5.42
CA LEU A 249 -5.12 -3.45 6.15
C LEU A 249 -5.73 -4.18 7.36
N PRO A 250 -6.54 -3.55 8.24
CA PRO A 250 -7.17 -4.28 9.33
C PRO A 250 -7.98 -5.50 8.86
N MET A 251 -8.78 -5.34 7.79
CA MET A 251 -9.61 -6.43 7.25
C MET A 251 -8.77 -7.47 6.50
N ALA A 252 -7.75 -7.06 5.74
CA ALA A 252 -6.88 -7.95 5.00
C ALA A 252 -6.05 -8.86 5.92
N PHE A 253 -5.52 -8.32 7.03
CA PHE A 253 -4.81 -9.11 8.03
C PHE A 253 -5.74 -10.01 8.85
N GLU A 254 -7.01 -9.64 9.04
CA GLU A 254 -8.02 -10.55 9.58
C GLU A 254 -8.42 -11.66 8.60
N PHE A 255 -8.48 -11.34 7.31
CA PHE A 255 -8.81 -12.29 6.26
C PHE A 255 -7.68 -13.29 6.00
N ASP A 256 -6.43 -12.87 6.19
CA ASP A 256 -5.23 -13.70 5.98
C ASP A 256 -5.23 -14.37 4.60
N PRO A 257 -5.14 -13.60 3.50
CA PRO A 257 -5.21 -14.16 2.15
C PRO A 257 -4.00 -15.05 1.84
N GLU A 258 -4.22 -16.08 1.05
CA GLU A 258 -3.18 -16.97 0.55
C GLU A 258 -2.56 -16.45 -0.75
N LEU A 259 -3.26 -15.56 -1.46
CA LEU A 259 -2.83 -14.85 -2.66
C LEU A 259 -3.48 -13.46 -2.69
N VAL A 260 -2.71 -12.45 -3.08
CA VAL A 260 -3.23 -11.11 -3.38
C VAL A 260 -3.16 -10.85 -4.88
N LEU A 261 -4.28 -10.47 -5.46
CA LEU A 261 -4.41 -9.98 -6.83
C LEU A 261 -4.71 -8.48 -6.78
N VAL A 262 -4.09 -7.69 -7.64
CA VAL A 262 -4.35 -6.25 -7.73
C VAL A 262 -4.90 -5.92 -9.12
N SER A 263 -6.13 -5.41 -9.17
CA SER A 263 -6.67 -4.69 -10.32
C SER A 263 -6.07 -3.29 -10.30
N SER A 264 -5.02 -3.10 -11.10
CA SER A 264 -4.10 -1.99 -10.98
C SER A 264 -4.34 -0.93 -12.04
N GLY A 265 -5.40 -0.15 -11.86
CA GLY A 265 -5.66 1.07 -12.62
C GLY A 265 -4.89 2.26 -12.08
N TYR A 266 -4.25 3.03 -12.96
CA TYR A 266 -3.48 4.22 -12.57
C TYR A 266 -4.18 5.53 -12.94
N ASP A 267 -5.45 5.46 -13.30
CA ASP A 267 -6.35 6.61 -13.45
C ASP A 267 -6.74 7.25 -12.12
N SER A 268 -6.46 6.56 -11.01
CA SER A 268 -6.45 7.12 -9.66
C SER A 268 -5.26 8.06 -9.39
N GLY A 269 -4.36 8.23 -10.36
CA GLY A 269 -3.18 9.09 -10.28
C GLY A 269 -3.38 10.52 -10.77
N ILE A 270 -2.47 11.40 -10.36
CA ILE A 270 -2.48 12.83 -10.72
C ILE A 270 -2.46 13.04 -12.24
N GLY A 271 -3.30 13.96 -12.70
CA GLY A 271 -3.37 14.38 -14.10
C GLY A 271 -4.20 13.47 -15.02
N ASP A 272 -4.74 12.37 -14.49
CA ASP A 272 -5.65 11.52 -15.24
C ASP A 272 -6.97 12.24 -15.59
N PRO A 273 -7.44 12.20 -16.85
CA PRO A 273 -8.64 12.90 -17.27
C PRO A 273 -9.94 12.33 -16.67
N GLU A 274 -9.99 11.02 -16.42
CA GLU A 274 -11.18 10.36 -15.88
C GLU A 274 -11.21 10.45 -14.37
N GLY A 275 -10.11 10.09 -13.71
CA GLY A 275 -10.10 10.03 -12.26
C GLY A 275 -10.13 11.38 -11.56
N GLN A 276 -9.42 12.37 -12.11
CA GLN A 276 -9.32 13.72 -11.52
C GLN A 276 -8.88 13.71 -10.04
N MET A 277 -8.05 12.72 -9.69
CA MET A 277 -7.44 12.58 -8.37
C MET A 277 -6.08 13.28 -8.33
N ASP A 278 -5.55 13.51 -7.12
CA ASP A 278 -4.30 14.24 -6.88
C ASP A 278 -3.20 13.33 -6.28
N ALA A 279 -3.43 12.02 -6.24
CA ALA A 279 -2.45 11.06 -5.75
C ALA A 279 -1.22 10.99 -6.67
N THR A 280 -0.03 11.09 -6.08
CA THR A 280 1.23 11.06 -6.83
C THR A 280 1.65 9.61 -7.13
N PRO A 281 2.40 9.34 -8.22
CA PRO A 281 2.96 8.02 -8.52
C PRO A 281 3.66 7.34 -7.33
N ASP A 282 4.31 8.12 -6.46
CA ASP A 282 4.99 7.63 -5.27
C ASP A 282 4.06 6.83 -4.35
N VAL A 283 2.77 7.18 -4.26
CA VAL A 283 1.83 6.48 -3.35
C VAL A 283 1.68 5.01 -3.73
N PHE A 284 1.69 4.67 -5.02
CA PHE A 284 1.54 3.28 -5.48
C PHE A 284 2.71 2.40 -5.02
N ALA A 285 3.90 2.97 -4.80
CA ALA A 285 5.00 2.25 -4.15
C ALA A 285 4.64 1.86 -2.70
N HIS A 286 3.99 2.74 -1.95
CA HIS A 286 3.55 2.45 -0.58
C HIS A 286 2.38 1.46 -0.55
N LEU A 287 1.39 1.62 -1.43
CA LEU A 287 0.26 0.69 -1.51
C LEU A 287 0.76 -0.74 -1.80
N THR A 288 1.65 -0.88 -2.78
CA THR A 288 2.32 -2.14 -3.13
C THR A 288 3.08 -2.71 -1.93
N HIS A 289 3.87 -1.88 -1.25
CA HIS A 289 4.67 -2.28 -0.08
C HIS A 289 3.81 -2.88 1.03
N PHE A 290 2.65 -2.27 1.32
CA PHE A 290 1.74 -2.82 2.34
C PHE A 290 1.12 -4.15 1.91
N LEU A 291 0.75 -4.30 0.63
CA LEU A 291 0.19 -5.55 0.13
C LEU A 291 1.23 -6.69 0.10
N MET A 292 2.51 -6.38 -0.07
CA MET A 292 3.60 -7.37 0.03
C MET A 292 3.75 -7.96 1.44
N GLN A 293 3.17 -7.33 2.47
CA GLN A 293 3.12 -7.90 3.82
C GLN A 293 2.05 -9.00 3.96
N LEU A 294 1.18 -9.19 2.98
CA LEU A 294 0.14 -10.22 2.98
C LEU A 294 0.59 -11.43 2.16
N ALA A 295 -0.06 -12.58 2.37
CA ALA A 295 0.14 -13.79 1.57
C ALA A 295 1.62 -14.22 1.42
N ASN A 296 2.48 -13.90 2.38
CA ASN A 296 3.94 -14.10 2.32
C ASN A 296 4.57 -13.49 1.06
N GLY A 297 4.09 -12.31 0.63
CA GLY A 297 4.58 -11.61 -0.55
C GLY A 297 4.02 -12.09 -1.89
N LYS A 298 3.13 -13.11 -1.89
CA LYS A 298 2.49 -13.63 -3.13
C LYS A 298 1.48 -12.62 -3.67
N LEU A 299 2.00 -11.71 -4.49
CA LEU A 299 1.30 -10.56 -5.05
C LEU A 299 1.36 -10.59 -6.58
N CYS A 300 0.21 -10.56 -7.24
CA CYS A 300 0.08 -10.47 -8.69
C CYS A 300 -0.62 -9.16 -9.06
N VAL A 301 0.11 -8.25 -9.71
CA VAL A 301 -0.43 -6.96 -10.17
C VAL A 301 -0.83 -7.07 -11.63
N VAL A 302 -2.05 -6.70 -11.99
CA VAL A 302 -2.57 -6.76 -13.36
C VAL A 302 -3.03 -5.37 -13.76
N LEU A 303 -2.49 -4.82 -14.85
CA LEU A 303 -2.83 -3.49 -15.33
C LEU A 303 -4.32 -3.41 -15.73
N GLU A 304 -5.01 -2.36 -15.27
CA GLU A 304 -6.40 -2.03 -15.63
C GLU A 304 -6.44 -0.68 -16.38
N GLY A 305 -7.02 0.39 -15.81
CA GLY A 305 -7.11 1.75 -16.34
C GLY A 305 -5.87 2.63 -16.17
N GLY A 306 -6.01 3.93 -16.41
CA GLY A 306 -4.93 4.92 -16.47
C GLY A 306 -4.71 5.46 -17.87
N TYR A 307 -5.08 6.72 -18.09
CA TYR A 307 -5.24 7.33 -19.41
C TYR A 307 -4.34 8.56 -19.60
N HIS A 308 -3.82 9.14 -18.52
CA HIS A 308 -2.70 10.07 -18.61
C HIS A 308 -1.36 9.33 -18.69
N LEU A 309 -0.88 9.07 -19.91
CA LEU A 309 0.28 8.21 -20.24
C LEU A 309 1.51 8.41 -19.35
N LYS A 310 1.84 9.67 -19.02
CA LYS A 310 2.99 9.95 -18.15
C LYS A 310 2.75 9.53 -16.70
N SER A 311 1.56 9.79 -16.17
CA SER A 311 1.24 9.42 -14.78
C SER A 311 1.14 7.91 -14.64
N LEU A 312 0.52 7.26 -15.65
CA LEU A 312 0.50 5.81 -15.82
C LEU A 312 1.91 5.21 -15.78
N ALA A 313 2.79 5.63 -16.69
CA ALA A 313 4.11 5.03 -16.83
C ALA A 313 4.98 5.21 -15.57
N GLU A 314 4.92 6.37 -14.91
CA GLU A 314 5.62 6.60 -13.64
C GLU A 314 5.05 5.72 -12.52
N SER A 315 3.72 5.59 -12.43
CA SER A 315 3.06 4.79 -11.39
C SER A 315 3.32 3.28 -11.56
N VAL A 316 3.37 2.80 -12.80
CA VAL A 316 3.85 1.45 -13.15
C VAL A 316 5.28 1.25 -12.66
N CYS A 317 6.18 2.21 -12.92
CA CYS A 317 7.57 2.13 -12.48
C CYS A 317 7.69 2.10 -10.95
N MET A 318 6.92 2.92 -10.23
CA MET A 318 6.92 2.93 -8.77
C MET A 318 6.42 1.60 -8.20
N THR A 319 5.41 0.99 -8.83
CA THR A 319 4.92 -0.34 -8.47
C THR A 319 5.99 -1.41 -8.67
N VAL A 320 6.62 -1.45 -9.86
CA VAL A 320 7.66 -2.45 -10.19
C VAL A 320 8.92 -2.30 -9.33
N LYS A 321 9.36 -1.06 -9.05
CA LYS A 321 10.47 -0.80 -8.11
C LYS A 321 10.21 -1.43 -6.74
N THR A 322 9.01 -1.23 -6.19
CA THR A 322 8.64 -1.84 -4.90
C THR A 322 8.58 -3.36 -4.99
N LEU A 323 8.02 -3.94 -6.05
CA LEU A 323 7.99 -5.40 -6.25
C LEU A 323 9.39 -6.01 -6.27
N LEU A 324 10.36 -5.30 -6.88
CA LEU A 324 11.78 -5.65 -6.93
C LEU A 324 12.52 -5.46 -5.59
N GLY A 325 11.86 -4.88 -4.58
CA GLY A 325 12.43 -4.65 -3.25
C GLY A 325 13.25 -3.37 -3.11
N ASP A 326 13.12 -2.41 -4.05
CA ASP A 326 13.78 -1.12 -3.92
C ASP A 326 13.25 -0.33 -2.72
N PRO A 327 14.07 0.58 -2.15
CA PRO A 327 13.61 1.49 -1.11
C PRO A 327 12.38 2.29 -1.55
N VAL A 328 11.35 2.29 -0.72
CA VAL A 328 10.10 3.02 -0.98
C VAL A 328 10.38 4.53 -0.88
N PRO A 329 9.95 5.35 -1.86
CA PRO A 329 10.17 6.80 -1.84
C PRO A 329 9.57 7.45 -0.59
N GLN A 330 10.05 8.64 -0.24
CA GLN A 330 9.40 9.44 0.81
C GLN A 330 8.20 10.17 0.23
N ILE A 331 6.99 9.90 0.75
CA ILE A 331 5.83 10.75 0.51
C ILE A 331 6.06 12.12 1.15
N THR A 332 5.72 13.17 0.40
CA THR A 332 5.79 14.57 0.82
C THR A 332 4.39 15.19 0.86
N GLY A 333 4.24 16.31 1.57
CA GLY A 333 2.97 17.01 1.72
C GLY A 333 2.26 16.71 3.04
N GLU A 334 1.18 17.44 3.31
CA GLU A 334 0.40 17.30 4.53
C GLU A 334 -0.33 15.94 4.56
N MET A 335 -0.11 15.14 5.59
CA MET A 335 -0.76 13.85 5.77
C MET A 335 -2.08 14.06 6.54
N ALA A 336 -3.06 14.57 5.82
CA ALA A 336 -4.39 14.84 6.31
C ALA A 336 -5.42 14.35 5.30
N PRO A 337 -6.19 13.28 5.59
CA PRO A 337 -7.30 12.91 4.72
C PRO A 337 -8.35 14.01 4.76
N CYS A 338 -8.97 14.29 3.61
CA CYS A 338 -10.03 15.28 3.52
C CYS A 338 -11.30 14.80 4.23
N LEU A 339 -12.21 15.73 4.56
CA LEU A 339 -13.45 15.38 5.26
C LEU A 339 -14.33 14.40 4.49
N SER A 340 -14.35 14.49 3.15
CA SER A 340 -15.12 13.56 2.31
C SER A 340 -14.55 12.15 2.37
N ALA A 341 -13.22 11.99 2.38
CA ALA A 341 -12.59 10.68 2.54
C ALA A 341 -12.85 10.10 3.94
N ILE A 342 -12.77 10.92 4.99
CA ILE A 342 -13.08 10.51 6.36
C ILE A 342 -14.53 10.03 6.47
N GLU A 343 -15.48 10.71 5.84
CA GLU A 343 -16.89 10.30 5.80
C GLU A 343 -17.06 8.94 5.11
N SER A 344 -16.46 8.75 3.93
CA SER A 344 -16.50 7.46 3.21
C SER A 344 -15.88 6.34 4.06
N ILE A 345 -14.71 6.56 4.65
CA ILE A 345 -14.03 5.61 5.54
C ILE A 345 -14.93 5.24 6.72
N GLN A 346 -15.56 6.23 7.36
CA GLN A 346 -16.46 6.01 8.49
C GLN A 346 -17.67 5.15 8.08
N ASN A 347 -18.29 5.45 6.93
CA ASN A 347 -19.48 4.75 6.46
C ASN A 347 -19.17 3.29 6.11
N VAL A 348 -18.05 3.03 5.44
CA VAL A 348 -17.57 1.67 5.16
C VAL A 348 -17.34 0.90 6.46
N ARG A 349 -16.62 1.49 7.42
CA ARG A 349 -16.36 0.86 8.73
C ARG A 349 -17.67 0.55 9.46
N ALA A 350 -18.65 1.46 9.41
CA ALA A 350 -19.95 1.24 10.01
C ALA A 350 -20.72 0.09 9.35
N ALA A 351 -20.76 0.02 8.02
CA ALA A 351 -21.44 -1.05 7.27
C ALA A 351 -20.80 -2.43 7.50
N HIS A 352 -19.47 -2.47 7.64
CA HIS A 352 -18.70 -3.71 7.79
C HIS A 352 -18.54 -4.19 9.23
N LYS A 353 -18.83 -3.35 10.23
CA LYS A 353 -18.67 -3.67 11.65
C LYS A 353 -19.25 -5.03 12.09
N PRO A 354 -20.44 -5.48 11.62
CA PRO A 354 -20.99 -6.77 12.03
C PRO A 354 -20.21 -8.00 11.54
N TYR A 355 -19.33 -7.83 10.55
CA TYR A 355 -18.68 -8.92 9.82
C TYR A 355 -17.18 -9.05 10.11
N TRP A 356 -16.58 -8.04 10.72
CA TRP A 356 -15.14 -7.96 10.95
C TRP A 356 -14.81 -7.77 12.43
N LYS A 357 -14.05 -8.71 12.99
CA LYS A 357 -13.63 -8.71 14.40
C LYS A 357 -12.77 -7.49 14.73
N CYS A 358 -11.95 -7.03 13.78
CA CYS A 358 -11.13 -5.83 13.90
C CYS A 358 -11.96 -4.55 14.13
N LEU A 359 -13.26 -4.56 13.83
CA LEU A 359 -14.18 -3.43 14.01
C LEU A 359 -15.17 -3.57 15.18
N MET A 360 -15.26 -4.75 15.80
CA MET A 360 -16.31 -5.10 16.79
C MET A 360 -16.48 -4.08 17.93
N HIS A 361 -15.37 -3.55 18.45
CA HIS A 361 -15.35 -2.68 19.64
C HIS A 361 -15.36 -1.17 19.32
N GLU A 362 -15.55 -0.80 18.06
CA GLU A 362 -15.69 0.60 17.67
C GLU A 362 -17.08 1.12 18.11
N GLY A 363 -17.11 1.97 19.13
CA GLY A 363 -18.36 2.40 19.79
C GLY A 363 -19.45 2.90 18.83
N HIS A 364 -20.70 2.55 19.13
CA HIS A 364 -21.89 2.99 18.41
C HIS A 364 -22.07 4.52 18.58
N ARG A 365 -22.20 5.27 17.49
CA ARG A 365 -22.86 6.59 17.51
C ARG A 365 -24.11 6.47 16.65
N SER A 366 -25.26 6.30 17.30
CA SER A 366 -26.56 6.28 16.63
C SER A 366 -26.86 7.67 16.09
N THR A 367 -26.82 7.87 14.77
CA THR A 367 -27.43 9.03 14.13
C THR A 367 -28.94 8.82 14.10
N SER A 368 -29.65 9.27 15.15
CA SER A 368 -31.10 9.43 15.04
C SER A 368 -31.38 10.54 14.04
N ARG A 369 -31.92 10.20 12.86
CA ARG A 369 -32.53 11.16 11.94
C ARG A 369 -33.65 11.89 12.69
N GLN A 370 -33.40 13.11 13.16
CA GLN A 370 -34.50 14.00 13.50
C GLN A 370 -35.08 14.53 12.20
N VAL A 371 -36.30 14.07 11.90
CA VAL A 371 -37.18 14.69 10.91
C VAL A 371 -37.62 16.04 11.50
N GLY A 372 -36.88 17.10 11.19
CA GLY A 372 -37.22 18.47 11.50
C GLY A 372 -38.13 19.05 10.41
N LYS A 373 -39.35 19.42 10.80
CA LYS A 373 -40.36 20.06 9.97
C LYS A 373 -39.87 21.40 9.40
N THR A 374 -40.31 21.66 8.18
CA THR A 374 -40.22 22.89 7.40
C THR A 374 -40.52 24.18 8.17
N SER A 375 -39.73 25.22 7.92
CA SER A 375 -40.19 26.61 7.81
C SER A 375 -39.35 27.36 6.77
N ARG A 376 -40.06 27.95 5.80
CA ARG A 376 -39.54 28.84 4.75
C ARG A 376 -39.16 30.19 5.34
N GLU A 377 -38.11 30.81 4.82
CA GLU A 377 -38.09 32.26 4.51
C GLU A 377 -36.90 32.63 3.60
N GLY A 378 -37.20 33.26 2.45
CA GLY A 378 -36.59 34.53 2.01
C GLY A 378 -35.17 34.58 1.44
N ASP A 379 -35.04 34.23 0.16
CA ASP A 379 -34.41 34.99 -0.95
C ASP A 379 -33.10 35.80 -0.75
N SER A 380 -32.07 35.49 -1.53
CA SER A 380 -31.46 36.45 -2.47
C SER A 380 -30.45 35.78 -3.42
N THR A 381 -30.61 36.13 -4.68
CA THR A 381 -29.85 35.70 -5.87
C THR A 381 -28.50 36.42 -5.97
N THR A 382 -27.42 35.67 -6.27
CA THR A 382 -26.27 36.22 -7.02
C THR A 382 -25.66 35.12 -7.92
N SER A 383 -25.27 35.57 -9.10
CA SER A 383 -25.00 34.84 -10.34
C SER A 383 -23.73 33.99 -10.35
N LEU A 384 -23.81 32.89 -11.11
CA LEU A 384 -22.72 31.99 -11.47
C LEU A 384 -21.53 32.72 -12.12
N GLY A 385 -20.33 32.41 -11.62
CA GLY A 385 -19.06 32.56 -12.34
C GLY A 385 -18.46 31.18 -12.58
N SER A 386 -18.13 30.87 -13.83
CA SER A 386 -17.48 29.64 -14.29
C SER A 386 -16.13 29.35 -13.59
N PRO A 387 -15.78 28.10 -13.25
CA PRO A 387 -14.46 27.78 -12.74
C PRO A 387 -13.41 27.70 -13.86
N CYS A 388 -12.29 28.39 -13.64
CA CYS A 388 -11.12 28.41 -14.49
C CYS A 388 -10.40 27.06 -14.53
N GLN A 389 -10.21 26.49 -15.73
CA GLN A 389 -9.35 25.34 -16.05
C GLN A 389 -7.82 25.60 -15.87
N GLY A 390 -7.41 26.59 -15.09
CA GLY A 390 -6.01 27.07 -15.03
C GLY A 390 -5.13 26.50 -13.92
N SER A 391 -5.72 25.90 -12.87
CA SER A 391 -4.99 25.52 -11.64
C SER A 391 -4.35 24.13 -11.71
N VAL A 392 -5.08 23.12 -12.19
CA VAL A 392 -4.67 21.70 -12.18
C VAL A 392 -3.43 21.47 -13.04
N THR A 393 -3.37 22.10 -14.22
CA THR A 393 -2.25 21.95 -15.17
C THR A 393 -0.93 22.49 -14.63
N LEU A 394 -0.96 23.47 -13.71
CA LEU A 394 0.24 24.08 -13.14
C LEU A 394 0.84 23.20 -12.03
N THR A 395 0.00 22.52 -11.25
CA THR A 395 0.40 21.60 -10.17
C THR A 395 1.02 20.32 -10.74
N ALA A 396 0.39 19.70 -11.75
CA ALA A 396 0.94 18.54 -12.43
C ALA A 396 2.30 18.85 -13.09
N LYS A 397 2.42 19.99 -13.80
CA LYS A 397 3.69 20.43 -14.41
C LYS A 397 4.80 20.65 -13.37
N LYS A 398 4.49 21.26 -12.21
CA LYS A 398 5.45 21.43 -11.11
C LYS A 398 5.88 20.11 -10.50
N PHE A 399 4.94 19.20 -10.24
CA PHE A 399 5.25 17.85 -9.73
C PHE A 399 6.20 17.11 -10.68
N PHE A 400 5.87 17.08 -11.98
CA PHE A 400 6.70 16.39 -12.98
C PHE A 400 8.07 17.03 -13.21
N LEU A 401 8.25 18.33 -12.96
CA LEU A 401 9.55 19.00 -12.99
C LEU A 401 10.41 18.64 -11.77
N ILE A 402 9.80 18.55 -10.58
CA ILE A 402 10.47 18.14 -9.33
C ILE A 402 10.85 16.65 -9.40
N GLN A 403 9.95 15.79 -9.88
CA GLN A 403 10.24 14.37 -10.16
C GLN A 403 11.40 14.24 -11.14
N ARG A 404 11.40 14.96 -12.27
CA ARG A 404 12.52 14.90 -13.23
C ARG A 404 13.86 15.28 -12.59
N TRP A 405 13.87 16.25 -11.67
CA TRP A 405 15.06 16.63 -10.90
C TRP A 405 15.48 15.60 -9.85
N ASN A 406 14.54 15.05 -9.09
CA ASN A 406 14.82 13.99 -8.12
C ASN A 406 15.31 12.71 -8.84
N ILE A 407 14.66 12.31 -9.94
CA ILE A 407 14.99 11.14 -10.76
C ILE A 407 16.37 11.31 -11.44
N LEU A 408 16.71 12.50 -11.96
CA LEU A 408 18.06 12.76 -12.49
C LEU A 408 19.16 12.65 -11.41
N CYS A 409 18.84 12.91 -10.14
CA CYS A 409 19.73 12.65 -9.00
C CYS A 409 19.72 11.17 -8.56
N PHE A 410 18.65 10.41 -8.83
CA PHE A 410 18.53 8.97 -8.61
C PHE A 410 19.13 8.10 -9.73
N ASN A 411 19.70 8.70 -10.79
CA ASN A 411 20.53 7.98 -11.77
C ASN A 411 21.90 7.54 -11.22
N LEU A 412 22.15 7.72 -9.92
CA LEU A 412 23.14 6.93 -9.22
C LEU A 412 22.49 5.59 -8.86
N TYR A 413 22.96 4.52 -9.51
CA TYR A 413 22.61 3.10 -9.32
C TYR A 413 21.79 2.81 -8.06
N PRO A 414 20.66 2.07 -8.15
CA PRO A 414 19.89 1.72 -6.96
C PRO A 414 20.83 1.07 -5.95
N LEU A 415 21.01 1.74 -4.81
CA LEU A 415 21.69 1.11 -3.69
C LEU A 415 20.81 -0.08 -3.30
N PRO A 416 21.31 -1.31 -3.41
CA PRO A 416 20.55 -2.46 -2.97
C PRO A 416 20.19 -2.26 -1.49
N LEU A 417 19.11 -2.89 -1.07
CA LEU A 417 18.74 -2.97 0.34
C LEU A 417 19.86 -3.71 1.10
N VAL A 418 20.86 -2.96 1.58
CA VAL A 418 22.04 -3.48 2.26
C VAL A 418 21.85 -3.36 3.75
N LEU A 419 21.88 -4.50 4.43
CA LEU A 419 21.88 -4.62 5.88
C LEU A 419 23.32 -4.58 6.40
N SER A 420 23.61 -3.66 7.31
CA SER A 420 24.87 -3.65 8.08
C SER A 420 24.68 -4.26 9.47
N LEU A 421 25.63 -5.09 9.92
CA LEU A 421 25.59 -5.76 11.23
C LEU A 421 26.75 -5.31 12.10
N ALA A 422 26.46 -5.01 13.38
CA ALA A 422 27.44 -4.80 14.43
C ALA A 422 27.21 -5.81 15.56
N THR A 423 28.23 -6.60 15.88
CA THR A 423 28.25 -7.58 16.98
C THR A 423 29.43 -7.32 17.91
N THR A 424 29.26 -7.62 19.19
CA THR A 424 30.31 -7.44 20.21
C THR A 424 31.46 -8.46 20.10
N GLU A 425 31.31 -9.52 19.29
CA GLU A 425 32.35 -10.51 19.03
C GLU A 425 33.57 -9.92 18.28
N LYS A 426 34.77 -10.10 18.84
CA LYS A 426 36.07 -9.59 18.35
C LYS A 426 36.51 -10.07 16.96
N SER A 427 35.73 -10.90 16.26
CA SER A 427 36.08 -11.41 14.94
C SER A 427 35.12 -10.90 13.88
N LEU A 428 35.50 -9.80 13.20
CA LEU A 428 35.18 -9.44 11.79
C LEU A 428 35.22 -7.92 11.50
N ALA A 429 35.67 -7.06 12.41
CA ALA A 429 35.83 -5.63 12.10
C ALA A 429 36.98 -5.37 11.10
N PRO A 430 36.75 -4.71 9.95
CA PRO A 430 37.82 -4.18 9.12
C PRO A 430 38.60 -3.12 9.91
N SER A 431 39.92 -3.20 9.89
CA SER A 431 40.87 -2.43 10.69
C SER A 431 40.96 -0.92 10.36
N SER A 432 39.90 -0.29 9.84
CA SER A 432 39.95 1.09 9.33
C SER A 432 38.85 2.03 9.83
N LEU A 433 38.05 1.65 10.83
CA LEU A 433 36.96 2.49 11.36
C LEU A 433 37.07 2.64 12.88
N TYR A 434 38.09 3.37 13.33
CA TYR A 434 38.00 4.06 14.62
C TYR A 434 37.64 5.52 14.32
N SER A 435 36.36 5.87 14.50
CA SER A 435 36.05 7.25 14.93
C SER A 435 36.92 7.50 16.17
N PRO A 436 37.67 8.60 16.26
CA PRO A 436 38.62 8.76 17.36
C PRO A 436 37.84 8.62 18.66
N LEU A 437 38.25 7.69 19.54
CA LEU A 437 37.64 7.43 20.85
C LEU A 437 37.28 8.73 21.60
N ARG A 438 38.06 9.79 21.38
CA ARG A 438 37.77 11.16 21.84
C ARG A 438 36.39 11.70 21.47
N TYR A 439 35.85 11.42 20.27
CA TYR A 439 34.51 11.84 19.85
C TYR A 439 33.42 11.10 20.62
N LEU A 440 33.59 9.79 20.83
CA LEU A 440 32.73 8.97 21.68
C LEU A 440 32.77 9.51 23.12
N ASP A 441 33.98 9.73 23.64
CA ASP A 441 34.21 10.32 24.96
C ASP A 441 33.57 11.68 25.08
N THR A 442 33.55 12.52 24.03
CA THR A 442 32.90 13.85 24.11
C THR A 442 31.38 13.73 24.12
N LEU A 443 30.80 12.82 23.32
CA LEU A 443 29.36 12.54 23.29
C LEU A 443 28.87 11.93 24.60
N ILE A 444 29.66 11.02 25.18
CA ILE A 444 29.36 10.27 26.40
C ILE A 444 29.63 11.13 27.64
N ASN A 445 30.79 11.78 27.74
CA ASN A 445 31.14 12.61 28.91
C ASN A 445 30.31 13.89 29.03
N ALA A 446 29.78 14.42 27.92
CA ALA A 446 28.92 15.60 27.99
C ALA A 446 27.57 15.33 28.70
N PHE A 447 27.12 14.07 28.83
CA PHE A 447 25.76 13.77 29.30
C PHE A 447 25.49 12.43 30.02
N TYR A 448 26.39 11.43 29.92
CA TYR A 448 26.17 10.06 30.41
C TYR A 448 27.39 9.46 31.12
N GLY A 449 28.34 10.29 31.57
CA GLY A 449 29.59 9.83 32.21
C GLY A 449 29.37 8.90 33.42
N ASP A 450 28.20 8.98 34.07
CA ASP A 450 27.81 8.10 35.19
C ASP A 450 27.07 6.82 34.76
N LEU A 451 26.65 6.68 33.50
CA LEU A 451 25.83 5.56 32.98
C LEU A 451 26.62 4.58 32.09
N VAL A 452 27.71 5.03 31.46
CA VAL A 452 28.61 4.17 30.67
C VAL A 452 29.85 3.86 31.52
N LYS A 453 29.78 2.80 32.33
CA LYS A 453 30.87 2.41 33.25
C LYS A 453 31.75 1.26 32.75
N GLU A 454 31.38 0.63 31.63
CA GLU A 454 31.94 -0.65 31.19
C GLU A 454 32.50 -0.57 29.76
N ASP A 455 33.69 -1.16 29.54
CA ASP A 455 34.38 -1.19 28.23
C ASP A 455 33.52 -1.84 27.12
N GLU A 456 32.67 -2.79 27.48
CA GLU A 456 31.77 -3.50 26.56
C GLU A 456 30.73 -2.56 25.95
N THR A 457 30.18 -1.64 26.75
CA THR A 457 29.22 -0.62 26.30
C THR A 457 29.87 0.39 25.36
N LEU A 458 31.13 0.75 25.58
CA LEU A 458 31.86 1.64 24.67
C LEU A 458 32.09 0.99 23.29
N LEU A 459 32.42 -0.30 23.28
CA LEU A 459 32.63 -1.07 22.05
C LEU A 459 31.33 -1.26 21.26
N SER A 460 30.22 -1.56 21.92
CA SER A 460 28.91 -1.70 21.27
C SER A 460 28.44 -0.37 20.67
N LEU A 461 28.61 0.75 21.40
CA LEU A 461 28.30 2.10 20.90
C LEU A 461 29.14 2.47 19.67
N GLY A 462 30.44 2.19 19.69
CA GLY A 462 31.32 2.44 18.53
C GLY A 462 30.89 1.64 17.29
N SER A 463 30.53 0.37 17.49
CA SER A 463 30.08 -0.52 16.41
C SER A 463 28.71 -0.10 15.84
N MET A 464 27.77 0.27 16.72
CA MET A 464 26.46 0.82 16.32
C MET A 464 26.63 2.11 15.53
N LEU A 465 27.49 3.04 15.96
CA LEU A 465 27.73 4.29 15.22
C LEU A 465 28.32 4.03 13.84
N ALA A 466 29.20 3.05 13.68
CA ALA A 466 29.72 2.68 12.37
C ALA A 466 28.62 2.17 11.42
N VAL A 467 27.62 1.45 11.94
CA VAL A 467 26.42 1.06 11.18
C VAL A 467 25.56 2.27 10.84
N LEU A 468 25.31 3.13 11.82
CA LEU A 468 24.52 4.36 11.64
C LEU A 468 25.15 5.31 10.61
N ASP A 469 26.46 5.52 10.66
CA ASP A 469 27.19 6.36 9.70
C ASP A 469 26.99 5.86 8.26
N LYS A 470 27.01 4.54 8.04
CA LYS A 470 26.71 3.96 6.72
C LYS A 470 25.28 4.27 6.28
N ILE A 471 24.31 4.24 7.19
CA ILE A 471 22.91 4.60 6.88
C ILE A 471 22.78 6.10 6.56
N LEU A 472 23.38 6.96 7.39
CA LEU A 472 23.36 8.41 7.25
C LEU A 472 24.05 8.88 5.95
N MET A 473 25.15 8.24 5.58
CA MET A 473 25.89 8.49 4.34
C MET A 473 25.28 7.78 3.12
N LYS A 474 24.10 7.14 3.25
CA LYS A 474 23.43 6.37 2.21
C LYS A 474 24.31 5.28 1.58
N GLN A 475 25.20 4.66 2.36
CA GLN A 475 25.98 3.48 1.95
C GLN A 475 25.25 2.17 2.27
N ALA A 476 24.29 2.22 3.20
CA ALA A 476 23.38 1.14 3.54
C ALA A 476 21.97 1.71 3.71
N CYS A 477 20.95 0.94 3.33
CA CYS A 477 19.57 1.34 3.59
C CYS A 477 19.21 1.10 5.05
N ASN A 478 19.68 0.02 5.68
CA ASN A 478 19.34 -0.28 7.06
C ASN A 478 20.46 -1.05 7.77
N GLY A 479 20.29 -1.25 9.08
CA GLY A 479 21.28 -1.94 9.89
C GLY A 479 20.74 -2.42 11.22
N ILE A 480 21.41 -3.41 11.80
CA ILE A 480 21.14 -3.93 13.14
C ILE A 480 22.42 -3.80 13.97
N ALA A 481 22.28 -3.31 15.19
CA ALA A 481 23.32 -3.28 16.19
C ALA A 481 22.87 -4.03 17.45
N GLU A 482 23.71 -4.94 17.91
CA GLU A 482 23.62 -5.56 19.23
C GLU A 482 24.05 -4.55 20.32
N SER A 483 23.35 -4.52 21.45
CA SER A 483 23.63 -3.58 22.54
C SER A 483 23.40 -4.20 23.93
N PRO A 484 24.33 -4.05 24.89
CA PRO A 484 24.08 -4.41 26.29
C PRO A 484 22.92 -3.61 26.92
N THR A 485 22.72 -2.37 26.47
CA THR A 485 21.62 -1.50 26.93
C THR A 485 21.02 -0.79 25.72
N ALA A 486 19.88 -1.26 25.22
CA ALA A 486 19.31 -0.74 23.97
C ALA A 486 18.87 0.73 24.09
N SER A 487 18.40 1.14 25.28
CA SER A 487 18.01 2.54 25.54
C SER A 487 19.17 3.51 25.35
N ILE A 488 20.32 3.26 25.99
CA ILE A 488 21.52 4.12 25.91
C ILE A 488 22.00 4.23 24.46
N SER A 489 22.09 3.10 23.76
CA SER A 489 22.49 3.06 22.36
C SER A 489 21.55 3.84 21.45
N ALA A 490 20.24 3.71 21.63
CA ALA A 490 19.25 4.50 20.90
C ALA A 490 19.37 6.00 21.18
N ALA A 491 19.61 6.41 22.43
CA ALA A 491 19.81 7.82 22.78
C ALA A 491 21.09 8.41 22.16
N VAL A 492 22.19 7.64 22.13
CA VAL A 492 23.43 8.04 21.45
C VAL A 492 23.21 8.15 19.94
N ALA A 493 22.52 7.18 19.33
CA ALA A 493 22.16 7.20 17.92
C ALA A 493 21.29 8.40 17.55
N LEU A 494 20.28 8.72 18.37
CA LEU A 494 19.43 9.90 18.20
C LEU A 494 20.26 11.19 18.17
N ARG A 495 21.11 11.41 19.17
CA ARG A 495 21.94 12.62 19.25
C ARG A 495 22.95 12.71 18.13
N HIS A 496 23.55 11.58 17.75
CA HIS A 496 24.45 11.52 16.61
C HIS A 496 23.73 11.91 15.32
N SER A 497 22.51 11.41 15.12
CA SER A 497 21.66 11.72 13.97
C SER A 497 21.28 13.19 13.89
N VAL A 498 20.90 13.81 15.01
CA VAL A 498 20.61 15.24 15.09
C VAL A 498 21.87 16.07 14.80
N ARG A 499 23.03 15.68 15.35
CA ARG A 499 24.33 16.34 15.08
C ARG A 499 24.78 16.20 13.63
N PHE A 500 24.46 15.09 12.97
CA PHE A 500 24.67 14.90 11.53
C PHE A 500 23.82 15.87 10.69
N GLY A 501 22.75 16.43 11.27
CA GLY A 501 21.87 17.41 10.63
C GLY A 501 20.54 16.85 10.15
N LEU A 502 20.13 15.65 10.60
CA LEU A 502 18.79 15.15 10.32
C LEU A 502 17.72 16.02 10.98
N GLN A 503 16.63 16.27 10.24
CA GLN A 503 15.56 17.17 10.66
C GLN A 503 14.43 16.44 11.41
N ARG A 504 14.22 15.15 11.10
CA ARG A 504 13.16 14.35 11.73
C ARG A 504 13.64 12.92 11.96
N VAL A 505 13.69 12.50 13.22
CA VAL A 505 14.06 11.13 13.60
C VAL A 505 12.92 10.50 14.41
N LEU A 506 12.40 9.38 13.92
CA LEU A 506 11.41 8.58 14.64
C LEU A 506 12.14 7.54 15.47
N CYS A 507 11.93 7.51 16.78
CA CYS A 507 12.47 6.47 17.64
C CYS A 507 11.34 5.68 18.31
N ILE A 508 11.38 4.36 18.17
CA ILE A 508 10.40 3.45 18.76
C ILE A 508 11.10 2.52 19.73
N PHE A 509 10.66 2.51 20.98
CA PHE A 509 11.12 1.59 22.02
C PHE A 509 10.11 0.46 22.17
N VAL A 510 10.56 -0.78 22.08
CA VAL A 510 9.73 -1.99 22.22
C VAL A 510 10.24 -2.81 23.40
N GLY A 511 9.44 -2.92 24.46
CA GLY A 511 9.85 -3.52 25.74
C GLY A 511 10.12 -2.51 26.84
N ASP A 512 10.32 -3.03 28.04
CA ASP A 512 10.58 -2.24 29.23
C ASP A 512 12.02 -1.72 29.18
N MET A 513 12.17 -0.41 29.02
CA MET A 513 13.46 0.27 28.93
C MET A 513 13.44 1.56 29.75
N GLU A 514 14.58 1.90 30.33
CA GLU A 514 14.73 3.21 31.00
C GLU A 514 14.51 4.33 29.99
N ILE A 515 13.56 5.22 30.31
CA ILE A 515 13.30 6.42 29.55
C ILE A 515 14.48 7.36 29.76
N ILE A 516 15.22 7.62 28.68
CA ILE A 516 16.35 8.53 28.73
C ILE A 516 15.86 9.97 28.50
N PRO A 517 16.27 10.94 29.32
CA PRO A 517 15.72 12.29 29.26
C PRO A 517 16.20 13.12 28.05
N ASN A 518 15.22 13.88 27.58
CA ASN A 518 15.20 15.11 26.79
C ASN A 518 15.48 15.03 25.27
N THR A 519 14.37 15.04 24.51
CA THR A 519 14.29 15.43 23.10
C THR A 519 13.34 16.63 22.93
N GLU A 520 13.48 17.68 23.74
CA GLU A 520 12.83 19.00 23.54
C GLU A 520 13.39 19.75 22.31
N ASP A 521 13.83 19.03 21.27
CA ASP A 521 14.35 19.61 20.04
C ASP A 521 13.25 19.86 19.00
N GLY A 522 12.09 19.22 19.14
CA GLY A 522 11.01 19.22 18.13
C GLY A 522 11.37 18.47 16.85
N LEU A 523 12.55 17.84 16.80
CA LEU A 523 13.12 17.10 15.67
C LEU A 523 13.05 15.59 15.89
N THR A 524 12.63 15.15 17.07
CA THR A 524 12.53 13.73 17.41
C THR A 524 11.11 13.37 17.86
N LEU A 525 10.56 12.30 17.31
CA LEU A 525 9.31 11.69 17.79
C LEU A 525 9.61 10.37 18.48
N LEU A 526 9.14 10.21 19.73
CA LEU A 526 9.35 9.02 20.54
C LEU A 526 8.04 8.23 20.69
N LEU A 527 8.08 6.93 20.44
CA LEU A 527 6.96 6.00 20.69
C LEU A 527 7.43 4.88 21.62
N TYR A 528 6.68 4.62 22.71
CA TYR A 528 7.02 3.60 23.71
C TYR A 528 5.98 2.47 23.75
N LEU A 529 6.39 1.25 23.40
CA LEU A 529 5.58 0.03 23.39
C LEU A 529 6.00 -0.90 24.55
N ALA A 530 5.62 -0.57 25.80
CA ALA A 530 6.12 -1.22 27.03
C ALA A 530 5.01 -1.70 27.99
N PHE A 531 5.35 -2.58 28.95
CA PHE A 531 4.41 -3.20 29.89
C PHE A 531 4.20 -2.36 31.16
N VAL A 532 5.22 -1.64 31.61
CA VAL A 532 5.15 -0.77 32.80
C VAL A 532 5.87 0.55 32.51
N LEU A 533 5.16 1.69 32.60
CA LEU A 533 5.66 2.96 33.18
C LEU A 533 4.58 4.06 33.12
N ASN A 534 4.62 4.97 34.09
CA ASN A 534 3.87 6.22 34.09
C ASN A 534 4.47 7.18 33.05
N TYR A 535 3.62 7.86 32.27
CA TYR A 535 3.90 8.80 31.15
C TYR A 535 3.95 8.16 29.74
N PHE A 536 2.99 8.58 28.89
CA PHE A 536 2.74 8.20 27.48
C PHE A 536 3.16 6.77 27.08
N SER A 537 2.67 5.80 27.84
CA SER A 537 2.92 4.37 27.67
C SER A 537 1.78 3.68 26.91
N PHE A 538 2.10 2.96 25.82
CA PHE A 538 1.17 1.99 25.22
C PHE A 538 1.08 0.76 26.11
N LEU A 539 0.01 0.63 26.90
CA LEU A 539 -0.24 -0.62 27.62
C LEU A 539 -0.90 -1.66 26.69
N LEU A 540 -0.10 -2.36 25.87
CA LEU A 540 -0.53 -3.60 25.23
C LEU A 540 -0.29 -4.76 26.19
N LYS A 541 -1.20 -4.96 27.17
CA LYS A 541 -1.12 -6.11 28.10
C LYS A 541 -1.19 -7.44 27.34
N GLY A 542 -0.12 -8.25 27.35
CA GLY A 542 -0.18 -9.64 26.86
C GLY A 542 -0.60 -9.76 25.39
N ALA A 543 0.14 -9.12 24.49
CA ALA A 543 -0.02 -9.32 23.05
C ALA A 543 0.68 -10.62 22.60
N GLU A 544 0.14 -11.74 23.09
CA GLU A 544 0.36 -13.05 22.48
C GLU A 544 -0.64 -13.20 21.34
N GLY A 545 -0.16 -13.32 20.10
CA GLY A 545 -1.00 -13.45 18.91
C GLY A 545 -0.96 -12.20 18.02
N ASN A 546 -2.12 -11.74 17.56
CA ASN A 546 -2.31 -10.82 16.42
C ASN A 546 -3.06 -9.51 16.80
N ASP A 547 -3.17 -9.22 18.09
CA ASP A 547 -3.88 -8.07 18.65
C ASP A 547 -3.16 -6.71 18.48
N PHE A 548 -1.85 -6.76 18.15
CA PHE A 548 -1.02 -5.60 17.84
C PHE A 548 -1.42 -4.90 16.53
N PHE A 549 -2.18 -5.56 15.63
CA PHE A 549 -2.62 -4.96 14.37
C PHE A 549 -3.38 -3.65 14.60
N SER A 550 -4.20 -3.58 15.66
CA SER A 550 -4.96 -2.38 16.02
C SER A 550 -4.05 -1.20 16.39
N ALA A 551 -2.91 -1.47 17.03
CA ALA A 551 -1.92 -0.44 17.36
C ALA A 551 -1.10 -0.04 16.13
N VAL A 552 -0.65 -1.02 15.33
CA VAL A 552 0.16 -0.78 14.13
C VAL A 552 -0.61 0.04 13.09
N PHE A 553 -1.77 -0.46 12.65
CA PHE A 553 -2.55 0.20 11.59
C PHE A 553 -3.37 1.37 12.13
N GLY A 554 -3.89 1.25 13.35
CA GLY A 554 -4.79 2.24 13.93
C GLY A 554 -4.10 3.42 14.62
N PHE A 555 -2.78 3.38 14.81
CA PHE A 555 -2.04 4.46 15.46
C PHE A 555 -0.60 4.63 14.93
N ILE A 556 0.26 3.62 15.03
CA ILE A 556 1.71 3.75 14.77
C ILE A 556 1.96 4.19 13.33
N LEU A 557 1.39 3.51 12.34
CA LEU A 557 1.55 3.89 10.93
C LEU A 557 0.95 5.27 10.61
N PRO A 558 -0.31 5.59 10.99
CA PRO A 558 -0.84 6.93 10.82
C PRO A 558 0.07 8.03 11.37
N VAL A 559 0.58 7.87 12.59
CA VAL A 559 1.47 8.86 13.22
C VAL A 559 2.83 8.92 12.52
N ALA A 560 3.43 7.77 12.22
CA ALA A 560 4.74 7.72 11.57
C ALA A 560 4.71 8.29 10.14
N TYR A 561 3.63 8.03 9.39
CA TYR A 561 3.40 8.65 8.09
C TYR A 561 3.12 10.14 8.21
N SER A 562 2.35 10.60 9.21
CA SER A 562 2.18 12.03 9.44
C SER A 562 3.48 12.74 9.82
N TYR A 563 4.36 12.07 10.55
CA TYR A 563 5.64 12.62 10.98
C TYR A 563 6.68 12.67 9.84
N GLN A 564 6.63 11.74 8.88
CA GLN A 564 7.52 11.70 7.71
C GLN A 564 9.01 11.77 8.07
N ALA A 565 9.48 10.86 8.93
CA ALA A 565 10.86 10.84 9.40
C ALA A 565 11.90 10.71 8.26
N ASN A 566 13.12 11.21 8.49
CA ASN A 566 14.27 10.99 7.62
C ASN A 566 15.09 9.75 8.03
N LEU A 567 14.93 9.28 9.26
CA LEU A 567 15.53 8.06 9.82
C LEU A 567 14.57 7.49 10.86
N THR A 568 14.47 6.16 10.91
CA THR A 568 13.77 5.46 12.00
C THR A 568 14.77 4.66 12.82
N ILE A 569 14.72 4.79 14.14
CA ILE A 569 15.48 3.99 15.11
C ILE A 569 14.48 3.13 15.86
N ILE A 570 14.71 1.82 15.92
CA ILE A 570 13.84 0.91 16.67
C ILE A 570 14.71 0.15 17.67
N ALA A 571 14.50 0.45 18.95
CA ALA A 571 15.16 -0.23 20.06
C ALA A 571 14.25 -1.35 20.58
N VAL A 572 14.80 -2.55 20.74
CA VAL A 572 14.08 -3.72 21.26
C VAL A 572 14.77 -4.22 22.52
N GLY A 573 14.03 -4.31 23.60
CA GLY A 573 14.49 -4.73 24.92
C GLY A 573 13.54 -5.76 25.56
N PRO A 574 13.81 -6.15 26.82
CA PRO A 574 13.11 -7.24 27.49
C PRO A 574 11.64 -6.88 27.82
N ASN A 575 10.86 -7.88 28.25
CA ASN A 575 9.43 -7.72 28.61
C ASN A 575 8.59 -7.04 27.52
N ARG A 576 8.95 -7.29 26.26
CA ARG A 576 8.26 -6.74 25.09
C ARG A 576 6.79 -7.13 25.04
N SER A 577 5.96 -6.12 24.82
CA SER A 577 4.54 -6.31 24.56
C SER A 577 4.31 -6.99 23.20
N LEU A 578 5.16 -6.72 22.20
CA LEU A 578 5.08 -7.34 20.88
C LEU A 578 5.83 -8.68 20.83
N GLY A 579 5.10 -9.76 20.50
CA GLY A 579 5.69 -11.03 20.10
C GLY A 579 6.57 -10.90 18.85
N THR A 580 7.33 -11.95 18.52
CA THR A 580 8.27 -11.96 17.38
C THR A 580 7.62 -11.58 16.05
N ASN A 581 6.40 -12.05 15.80
CA ASN A 581 5.64 -11.73 14.59
C ASN A 581 5.23 -10.24 14.54
N GLY A 582 4.81 -9.68 15.68
CA GLY A 582 4.46 -8.26 15.79
C GLY A 582 5.66 -7.35 15.55
N ILE A 583 6.84 -7.72 16.05
CA ILE A 583 8.10 -7.04 15.74
C ILE A 583 8.40 -7.12 14.25
N SER A 584 8.30 -8.31 13.65
CA SER A 584 8.52 -8.47 12.22
C SER A 584 7.59 -7.59 11.38
N LEU A 585 6.30 -7.52 11.73
CA LEU A 585 5.35 -6.63 11.03
C LEU A 585 5.71 -5.16 11.24
N LEU A 586 6.08 -4.76 12.45
CA LEU A 586 6.45 -3.38 12.76
C LEU A 586 7.62 -2.93 11.88
N PHE A 587 8.71 -3.71 11.85
CA PHE A 587 9.86 -3.44 10.99
C PHE A 587 9.47 -3.46 9.50
N GLY A 588 8.74 -4.50 9.06
CA GLY A 588 8.30 -4.63 7.67
C GLY A 588 7.44 -3.45 7.21
N SER A 589 6.48 -3.03 8.02
CA SER A 589 5.57 -1.92 7.69
C SER A 589 6.28 -0.56 7.66
N LEU A 590 7.22 -0.32 8.59
CA LEU A 590 7.96 0.95 8.69
C LEU A 590 9.05 1.10 7.63
N ARG A 591 9.42 0.05 6.88
CA ARG A 591 10.32 0.18 5.71
C ARG A 591 9.78 1.11 4.63
N GLY A 592 8.46 1.33 4.61
CA GLY A 592 7.83 2.33 3.74
C GLY A 592 8.21 3.78 4.07
N LEU A 593 8.85 4.05 5.21
CA LEU A 593 9.27 5.40 5.60
C LEU A 593 10.76 5.61 5.38
N ALA A 594 11.16 6.89 5.30
CA ALA A 594 12.55 7.31 5.32
C ALA A 594 13.44 6.64 4.25
N GLU A 595 12.91 6.25 3.08
CA GLU A 595 13.64 5.44 2.08
C GLU A 595 14.22 4.16 2.70
N SER A 596 13.44 3.49 3.55
CA SER A 596 13.83 2.31 4.32
C SER A 596 15.03 2.50 5.25
N ARG A 597 15.38 3.76 5.60
CA ARG A 597 16.42 4.09 6.59
C ARG A 597 16.02 3.73 8.00
N ILE A 598 16.40 2.51 8.40
CA ILE A 598 16.10 1.95 9.73
C ILE A 598 17.38 1.47 10.41
N LEU A 599 17.64 1.96 11.62
CA LEU A 599 18.60 1.38 12.56
C LEU A 599 17.83 0.57 13.61
N ALA A 600 18.04 -0.74 13.65
CA ALA A 600 17.57 -1.59 14.73
C ALA A 600 18.64 -1.68 15.82
N VAL A 601 18.26 -1.46 17.07
CA VAL A 601 19.12 -1.66 18.25
C VAL A 601 18.50 -2.78 19.08
N ILE A 602 19.15 -3.93 19.16
CA ILE A 602 18.63 -5.12 19.83
C ILE A 602 19.41 -5.33 21.11
N GLU A 603 18.70 -5.37 22.24
CA GLU A 603 19.33 -5.67 23.53
C GLU A 603 19.85 -7.11 23.57
N ASN A 604 20.98 -7.35 24.24
CA ASN A 604 21.60 -8.68 24.33
C ASN A 604 20.63 -9.76 24.82
N THR A 605 19.69 -9.40 25.69
CA THR A 605 18.64 -10.28 26.22
C THR A 605 17.66 -10.78 25.15
N GLU A 606 17.55 -10.07 24.02
CA GLU A 606 16.64 -10.34 22.90
C GLU A 606 17.37 -10.74 21.60
N ILE A 607 18.64 -11.14 21.68
CA ILE A 607 19.49 -11.43 20.50
C ILE A 607 18.90 -12.48 19.54
N ASN A 608 18.06 -13.39 20.04
CA ASN A 608 17.36 -14.40 19.26
C ASN A 608 16.38 -13.79 18.22
N LEU A 609 16.02 -12.51 18.34
CA LEU A 609 15.21 -11.78 17.36
C LEU A 609 15.98 -11.30 16.14
N MET A 610 17.32 -11.19 16.22
CA MET A 610 18.12 -10.61 15.14
C MET A 610 17.84 -11.24 13.76
N PRO A 611 17.70 -12.58 13.61
CA PRO A 611 17.37 -13.17 12.32
C PRO A 611 16.00 -12.76 11.78
N THR A 612 15.01 -12.61 12.66
CA THR A 612 13.65 -12.16 12.28
C THR A 612 13.68 -10.69 11.85
N VAL A 613 14.35 -9.83 12.62
CA VAL A 613 14.50 -8.41 12.30
C VAL A 613 15.28 -8.23 10.99
N ALA A 614 16.35 -9.01 10.79
CA ALA A 614 17.12 -9.00 9.55
C ALA A 614 16.26 -9.35 8.34
N LYS A 615 15.45 -10.42 8.42
CA LYS A 615 14.49 -10.80 7.37
C LYS A 615 13.49 -9.68 7.08
N ALA A 616 12.90 -9.11 8.13
CA ALA A 616 11.95 -8.00 7.97
C ALA A 616 12.60 -6.78 7.29
N LEU A 617 13.83 -6.43 7.66
CA LEU A 617 14.60 -5.31 7.09
C LEU A 617 14.99 -5.51 5.63
N VAL A 618 15.27 -6.76 5.21
CA VAL A 618 15.54 -7.09 3.81
C VAL A 618 14.27 -7.34 2.99
N GLY A 619 13.09 -7.29 3.63
CA GLY A 619 11.81 -7.52 2.96
C GLY A 619 11.51 -8.98 2.62
N ASP A 620 12.19 -9.91 3.29
CA ASP A 620 11.90 -11.33 3.19
C ASP A 620 10.62 -11.66 3.95
N SER A 621 9.76 -12.47 3.30
CA SER A 621 8.54 -13.14 3.80
C SER A 621 7.96 -12.64 5.12
N THR A 622 6.72 -12.15 5.09
CA THR A 622 5.97 -11.92 6.32
C THR A 622 5.75 -13.22 7.12
N PRO A 623 5.76 -13.14 8.46
CA PRO A 623 5.54 -14.31 9.29
C PRO A 623 4.07 -14.75 9.21
N ASP A 624 3.83 -16.05 9.44
CA ASP A 624 2.49 -16.56 9.69
C ASP A 624 1.98 -16.02 11.04
N PHE A 625 0.89 -15.26 11.00
CA PHE A 625 0.27 -14.66 12.19
C PHE A 625 -0.72 -15.60 12.89
N GLY A 626 -0.99 -16.78 12.32
CA GLY A 626 -1.93 -17.76 12.86
C GLY A 626 -3.39 -17.32 12.77
N VAL A 627 -4.26 -18.02 13.50
CA VAL A 627 -5.70 -17.72 13.52
C VAL A 627 -5.96 -16.35 14.15
N TYR A 628 -6.71 -15.50 13.44
CA TYR A 628 -7.03 -14.16 13.94
C TYR A 628 -7.84 -14.20 15.25
N VAL A 629 -7.25 -13.66 16.33
CA VAL A 629 -7.89 -13.41 17.62
C VAL A 629 -8.41 -11.97 17.67
N PRO A 630 -9.68 -11.72 18.01
CA PRO A 630 -10.20 -10.37 18.23
C PRO A 630 -9.41 -9.63 19.32
N PRO A 631 -9.10 -8.33 19.14
CA PRO A 631 -8.50 -7.53 20.19
C PRO A 631 -9.47 -7.38 21.37
N SER A 632 -8.95 -7.33 22.60
CA SER A 632 -9.80 -7.10 23.78
C SER A 632 -10.42 -5.70 23.75
N GLN A 633 -11.62 -5.57 24.33
CA GLN A 633 -12.30 -4.28 24.42
C GLN A 633 -11.47 -3.21 25.12
N GLU A 634 -10.71 -3.58 26.17
CA GLU A 634 -9.78 -2.68 26.87
C GLU A 634 -8.71 -2.12 25.92
N LYS A 635 -8.08 -2.97 25.11
CA LYS A 635 -7.05 -2.55 24.14
C LYS A 635 -7.62 -1.63 23.06
N VAL A 636 -8.77 -1.99 22.48
CA VAL A 636 -9.41 -1.14 21.46
C VAL A 636 -9.80 0.21 22.06
N HIS A 637 -10.29 0.23 23.30
CA HIS A 637 -10.61 1.48 24.00
C HIS A 637 -9.36 2.34 24.22
N THR A 638 -8.24 1.76 24.64
CA THR A 638 -6.96 2.47 24.81
C THR A 638 -6.48 3.09 23.49
N ILE A 639 -6.49 2.34 22.39
CA ILE A 639 -6.10 2.87 21.07
C ILE A 639 -7.03 3.99 20.63
N LYS A 640 -8.34 3.87 20.91
CA LYS A 640 -9.30 4.92 20.63
C LYS A 640 -9.03 6.19 21.43
N LEU A 641 -8.75 6.08 22.74
CA LEU A 641 -8.42 7.24 23.57
C LEU A 641 -7.18 7.97 23.05
N LEU A 642 -6.15 7.22 22.66
CA LEU A 642 -4.94 7.78 22.05
C LEU A 642 -5.26 8.48 20.72
N ARG A 643 -6.04 7.84 19.86
CA ARG A 643 -6.50 8.45 18.61
C ARG A 643 -7.25 9.77 18.88
N ASP A 644 -8.19 9.74 19.81
CA ASP A 644 -9.02 10.90 20.16
C ASP A 644 -8.17 12.06 20.70
N GLN A 645 -7.15 11.74 21.50
CA GLN A 645 -6.19 12.69 22.05
C GLN A 645 -5.31 13.33 20.97
N PHE A 646 -4.82 12.55 20.01
CA PHE A 646 -3.75 12.95 19.10
C PHE A 646 -4.21 13.32 17.69
N GLN A 647 -5.45 13.02 17.31
CA GLN A 647 -5.97 13.26 15.95
C GLN A 647 -6.06 14.73 15.51
N GLN A 648 -5.92 15.69 16.43
CA GLN A 648 -5.82 17.11 16.04
C GLN A 648 -4.41 17.48 15.55
N GLU A 649 -3.39 16.85 16.12
CA GLU A 649 -1.99 17.04 15.73
C GLU A 649 -1.66 16.15 14.52
N TRP A 650 -2.02 14.87 14.59
CA TRP A 650 -1.75 13.88 13.56
C TRP A 650 -3.04 13.52 12.82
N LYS A 651 -3.37 14.29 11.77
CA LYS A 651 -4.65 14.18 11.06
C LYS A 651 -4.90 12.82 10.41
N MET A 652 -3.86 12.04 10.09
CA MET A 652 -4.02 10.64 9.61
C MET A 652 -4.73 9.73 10.61
N LEU A 653 -4.80 10.10 11.89
CA LEU A 653 -5.56 9.35 12.90
C LEU A 653 -7.08 9.48 12.74
N GLN A 654 -7.56 10.45 11.95
CA GLN A 654 -8.99 10.69 11.77
C GLN A 654 -9.64 9.61 10.90
N CYS A 655 -10.56 8.86 11.48
CA CYS A 655 -11.36 7.83 10.79
C CYS A 655 -12.88 8.01 10.99
N SER A 656 -13.28 9.15 11.54
CA SER A 656 -14.67 9.54 11.76
C SER A 656 -14.80 11.07 11.80
N GLY A 657 -15.88 11.63 11.26
CA GLY A 657 -16.15 13.06 11.28
C GLY A 657 -16.27 13.61 12.71
N LYS A 658 -15.82 14.86 12.92
CA LYS A 658 -16.07 15.58 14.18
C LYS A 658 -17.58 15.69 14.39
N SER A 659 -18.06 15.37 15.59
CA SER A 659 -19.34 15.89 16.03
C SER A 659 -19.19 17.41 16.10
N SER A 660 -19.91 18.14 15.26
CA SER A 660 -20.24 19.53 15.55
C SER A 660 -20.97 19.53 16.90
N LEU A 661 -20.25 19.87 17.96
CA LEU A 661 -20.82 20.15 19.28
C LEU A 661 -21.59 21.47 19.22
#